data_AF-A0A0B7N5E2-F1
#
_entry.id   AF-A0A0B7N5E2-F1
#
_cell.length_a   1.000
_cell.length_b   1.000
_cell.length_c   1.000
_cell.angle_alpha   90.00
_cell.angle_beta   90.00
_cell.angle_gamma   90.00
#
_symmetry.space_group_name_H-M   'P 1'
#
loop_
_entity.id
_entity.type
_entity.pdbx_description
1 polymer ?
#
loop_
_entity_poly.entity_id
_entity_poly.type
_entity_poly.pdbx_seq_one_letter_code
_entity_poly.pdbx_strand_id
1 'polypeptide(L)'
;MFGSVRLIQEITRSNQSSTTNTATPNSAEESIFTIVESSTPNNTSDLISDEIKQINGLPSKTTQIDEKINPELEHHQEQQQQHMDIHQQHIHQQQPAFFALQQQQETLPCGSATPQHIPITFNAIASPNLQSCNQSHDFRNAFTASNTTQTNASASPAIKTHTRKNSKYTIRHHRTRQSSFNNATIPSGYFFSASLLRKQQPTHHHHLLHLQEEQKKSKSHKLLCLWPLPTITRYMILVALFVSTLDGLHLLDLSCSAPSFVVYRFDLKNLIFSPFLFAWTLPSMALFGWNILILGLFEESLAHMVGGTRRFVQLLVFLFASVSLLRVCLGLLFSKATGYAFPSLFFSNTMHECSQGLSPFLFALLVVQSLSIDDKYILIYGQEDSNHKLTVRKVTLQLFMCLINYANGNILWWSISGLIMGFLATIILQALLAWQKREDSSKVKDVSEFITLEHYRRTPLWRLLWSSVQKCLVVIGLTLPVLMAWNSYYTRESMVSSAELNAISQDRYLFTFVFMTAPRRGDPAYLTRTIESYLENWPEHPSLNSPYNRMQAVIYTHFSNHSQYDLAKEHFSNTTKGQKYLKWVREDGDGWNQRLHVSKALDFVTEKYQSTYFALMEDDFPVCGAHEWHDIENVIYKAEKNVPNHCGVFVGTGGSGLFLKPDLARLASKLLLTYVDMPPDIIIQKCLMGDLMECSSCSDSLVTSKTLLMYHIGYNTSTSADRVYRKDEFQCGWRHPFNGNPSVITF
;
A
#
# COMPACT_ATOMS: atom_id res chain seq x y z
N MET A 1 38.47 -12.79 -8.60
CA MET A 1 38.34 -11.33 -8.84
C MET A 1 37.92 -10.52 -7.61
N PHE A 2 37.18 -11.07 -6.64
CA PHE A 2 36.98 -10.38 -5.36
C PHE A 2 38.14 -10.65 -4.40
N GLY A 3 39.11 -9.73 -4.34
CA GLY A 3 40.13 -9.71 -3.29
C GLY A 3 39.53 -9.30 -1.93
N SER A 4 40.28 -9.50 -0.84
CA SER A 4 39.85 -9.19 0.54
C SER A 4 39.28 -7.77 0.66
N VAL A 5 37.96 -7.67 0.86
CA VAL A 5 37.26 -6.42 1.11
C VAL A 5 37.24 -6.16 2.61
N ARG A 6 37.86 -5.07 3.06
CA ARG A 6 37.88 -4.68 4.48
C ARG A 6 36.95 -3.49 4.69
N LEU A 7 35.91 -3.64 5.50
CA LEU A 7 35.04 -2.53 5.89
C LEU A 7 35.40 -2.05 7.30
N ILE A 8 35.79 -0.78 7.42
CA ILE A 8 36.15 -0.13 8.68
C ILE A 8 35.17 1.02 8.92
N GLN A 9 34.54 1.03 10.10
CA GLN A 9 33.76 2.18 10.55
C GLN A 9 34.68 3.21 11.20
N GLU A 10 34.80 4.39 10.60
CA GLU A 10 35.40 5.55 11.25
C GLU A 10 34.31 6.28 12.04
N ILE A 11 34.40 6.25 13.37
CA ILE A 11 33.56 7.09 14.23
C ILE A 11 34.24 8.45 14.33
N THR A 12 33.77 9.41 13.54
CA THR A 12 34.24 10.79 13.57
C THR A 12 33.85 11.48 14.88
N ARG A 13 34.57 11.18 15.96
CA ARG A 13 34.58 12.05 17.16
C ARG A 13 35.10 13.40 16.71
N SER A 14 34.28 14.44 16.83
CA SER A 14 34.55 15.78 16.30
C SER A 14 35.61 16.51 17.13
N ASN A 15 36.84 16.01 17.12
CA ASN A 15 38.02 16.77 17.52
C ASN A 15 38.35 17.74 16.38
N GLN A 16 37.79 18.95 16.44
CA GLN A 16 38.23 20.04 15.56
C GLN A 16 39.72 20.30 15.84
N SER A 17 40.55 20.14 14.82
CA SER A 17 41.93 20.61 14.84
C SER A 17 41.91 22.14 14.89
N SER A 18 42.38 22.71 15.99
CA SER A 18 42.56 24.16 16.13
C SER A 18 43.74 24.63 15.28
N THR A 19 43.49 24.94 14.01
CA THR A 19 44.46 25.63 13.15
C THR A 19 44.52 27.11 13.52
N THR A 20 45.60 27.49 14.19
CA THR A 20 45.94 28.88 14.51
C THR A 20 46.36 29.60 13.22
N ASN A 21 45.48 30.41 12.64
CA ASN A 21 45.82 31.23 11.48
C ASN A 21 46.50 32.54 11.94
N THR A 22 47.81 32.62 11.72
CA THR A 22 48.57 33.88 11.84
C THR A 22 48.22 34.79 10.66
N ALA A 23 47.82 36.03 10.92
CA ALA A 23 47.45 36.99 9.89
C ALA A 23 48.59 37.94 9.53
N THR A 24 48.79 38.20 8.23
CA THR A 24 49.43 39.40 7.68
C THR A 24 48.76 39.77 6.34
N PRO A 25 48.77 41.06 5.91
CA PRO A 25 47.70 41.59 5.05
C PRO A 25 48.14 42.05 3.63
N ASN A 26 47.12 42.35 2.80
CA ASN A 26 47.13 43.12 1.54
C ASN A 26 47.86 42.45 0.35
N SER A 27 47.27 42.37 -0.87
CA SER A 27 46.73 43.49 -1.66
C SER A 27 45.47 43.15 -2.47
N ALA A 28 44.87 44.17 -3.09
CA ALA A 28 43.61 44.08 -3.85
C ALA A 28 43.79 43.62 -5.30
N GLU A 29 42.70 43.12 -5.90
CA GLU A 29 42.28 43.51 -7.25
C GLU A 29 40.76 43.28 -7.42
N GLU A 30 40.12 44.11 -8.25
CA GLU A 30 38.66 44.22 -8.35
C GLU A 30 38.07 43.32 -9.44
N SER A 31 36.88 42.78 -9.21
CA SER A 31 35.93 42.53 -10.31
C SER A 31 34.48 42.54 -9.78
N ILE A 32 33.72 43.54 -10.21
CA ILE A 32 32.29 43.68 -9.95
C ILE A 32 31.54 43.17 -11.17
N PHE A 33 30.58 42.27 -10.99
CA PHE A 33 29.56 42.00 -12.00
C PHE A 33 28.16 42.12 -11.37
N THR A 34 27.49 43.21 -11.74
CA THR A 34 26.15 43.57 -11.29
C THR A 34 25.10 42.89 -12.17
N ILE A 35 24.03 42.37 -11.55
CA ILE A 35 22.84 41.92 -12.28
C ILE A 35 21.89 43.12 -12.42
N VAL A 36 21.51 43.46 -13.66
CA VAL A 36 20.50 44.49 -13.98
C VAL A 36 19.55 43.96 -15.05
N GLU A 37 18.31 44.42 -14.99
CA GLU A 37 17.15 43.96 -15.76
C GLU A 37 17.11 44.39 -17.22
N SER A 38 16.26 43.67 -17.97
CA SER A 38 15.45 44.14 -19.10
C SER A 38 16.11 44.39 -20.47
N SER A 39 15.50 43.80 -21.50
CA SER A 39 15.19 44.52 -22.74
C SER A 39 14.08 43.79 -23.53
N THR A 40 13.03 44.52 -23.86
CA THR A 40 12.14 44.23 -25.00
C THR A 40 12.88 44.50 -26.31
N PRO A 41 12.31 44.05 -27.44
CA PRO A 41 12.08 45.03 -28.49
C PRO A 41 10.61 45.06 -28.96
N ASN A 42 10.26 46.19 -29.56
CA ASN A 42 8.91 46.59 -29.97
C ASN A 42 8.94 46.96 -31.47
N ASN A 43 7.76 47.18 -32.08
CA ASN A 43 7.55 47.83 -33.39
C ASN A 43 7.96 47.01 -34.65
N THR A 44 7.41 47.15 -35.86
CA THR A 44 6.23 47.82 -36.51
C THR A 44 6.19 47.31 -37.97
N SER A 45 5.12 47.31 -38.77
CA SER A 45 3.67 47.61 -38.66
C SER A 45 2.99 47.13 -39.97
N ASP A 46 1.67 47.34 -40.12
CA ASP A 46 0.94 47.47 -41.42
C ASP A 46 0.82 46.21 -42.33
N LEU A 47 -0.16 46.02 -43.22
CA LEU A 47 -1.59 46.39 -43.42
C LEU A 47 -1.95 45.78 -44.81
N ILE A 48 -3.26 45.68 -45.15
CA ILE A 48 -3.82 45.47 -46.52
C ILE A 48 -3.84 44.02 -47.09
N SER A 49 -5.06 43.45 -47.02
CA SER A 49 -5.93 42.94 -48.11
C SER A 49 -5.51 41.85 -49.12
N ASP A 50 -6.46 40.92 -49.31
CA ASP A 50 -7.00 40.35 -50.57
C ASP A 50 -6.12 40.21 -51.83
N GLU A 51 -6.05 39.00 -52.41
CA GLU A 51 -6.84 38.63 -53.61
C GLU A 51 -6.33 37.32 -54.29
N ILE A 52 -7.31 36.61 -54.85
CA ILE A 52 -7.31 35.32 -55.55
C ILE A 52 -6.42 35.31 -56.82
N LYS A 53 -5.60 34.26 -57.07
CA LYS A 53 -5.67 33.39 -58.29
C LYS A 53 -4.63 32.25 -58.45
N GLN A 54 -5.12 31.25 -59.16
CA GLN A 54 -4.55 30.05 -59.80
C GLN A 54 -3.09 30.13 -60.34
N ILE A 55 -2.37 28.99 -60.40
CA ILE A 55 -2.05 28.22 -61.64
C ILE A 55 -1.06 27.04 -61.38
N ASN A 56 -1.45 25.85 -61.88
CA ASN A 56 -0.73 24.65 -62.40
C ASN A 56 0.76 24.34 -62.08
N GLY A 57 1.07 23.03 -61.88
CA GLY A 57 2.46 22.50 -61.99
C GLY A 57 2.69 20.99 -61.67
N LEU A 58 2.44 20.11 -62.64
CA LEU A 58 2.86 18.68 -62.80
C LEU A 58 4.31 18.30 -62.32
N PRO A 59 4.73 17.00 -62.30
CA PRO A 59 4.08 15.74 -61.87
C PRO A 59 4.99 14.88 -60.92
N SER A 60 4.47 13.74 -60.44
CA SER A 60 5.34 12.57 -60.20
C SER A 60 4.67 11.25 -60.58
N LYS A 61 5.48 10.25 -60.95
CA LYS A 61 5.06 9.09 -61.77
C LYS A 61 4.41 7.97 -60.95
N THR A 62 3.32 7.43 -61.48
CA THR A 62 2.76 6.13 -61.10
C THR A 62 3.42 5.02 -61.92
N THR A 63 3.75 3.89 -61.29
CA THR A 63 4.13 2.65 -61.98
C THR A 63 2.98 1.67 -61.87
N GLN A 64 2.33 1.35 -62.99
CA GLN A 64 1.39 0.23 -63.10
C GLN A 64 2.17 -1.06 -63.35
N ILE A 65 1.70 -2.16 -62.75
CA ILE A 65 1.93 -3.52 -63.23
C ILE A 65 0.55 -4.13 -63.39
N ASP A 66 0.17 -4.43 -64.63
CA ASP A 66 -1.03 -5.20 -64.94
C ASP A 66 -0.77 -6.68 -64.70
N GLU A 67 -1.69 -7.37 -64.03
CA GLU A 67 -1.78 -8.83 -64.13
C GLU A 67 -3.25 -9.26 -64.26
N LYS A 68 -3.58 -9.84 -65.43
CA LYS A 68 -4.90 -10.43 -65.70
C LYS A 68 -5.00 -11.78 -65.03
N ILE A 69 -6.11 -12.04 -64.35
CA ILE A 69 -6.51 -13.41 -63.97
C ILE A 69 -7.91 -13.70 -64.52
N ASN A 70 -8.02 -14.83 -65.22
CA ASN A 70 -9.26 -15.37 -65.76
C ASN A 70 -10.00 -16.21 -64.69
N PRO A 71 -11.33 -16.26 -64.67
CA PRO A 71 -12.08 -17.09 -63.72
C PRO A 71 -12.54 -18.40 -64.35
N GLU A 72 -11.86 -19.52 -64.08
CA GLU A 72 -12.45 -20.86 -64.25
C GLU A 72 -11.66 -21.94 -63.49
N LEU A 73 -12.35 -23.03 -63.12
CA LEU A 73 -11.84 -24.24 -62.45
C LEU A 73 -11.21 -24.06 -61.05
N GLU A 74 -11.98 -24.42 -60.02
CA GLU A 74 -11.63 -25.60 -59.20
C GLU A 74 -12.83 -26.09 -58.37
N HIS A 75 -13.28 -27.32 -58.67
CA HIS A 75 -14.37 -27.99 -57.98
C HIS A 75 -13.93 -29.43 -57.70
N HIS A 76 -13.04 -29.65 -56.72
CA HIS A 76 -12.74 -30.94 -56.09
C HIS A 76 -11.67 -30.80 -54.98
N GLN A 77 -12.06 -30.56 -53.72
CA GLN A 77 -11.25 -30.96 -52.55
C GLN A 77 -12.00 -31.03 -51.20
N GLU A 78 -13.22 -31.57 -51.19
CA GLU A 78 -13.94 -31.96 -49.97
C GLU A 78 -14.16 -33.48 -49.90
N GLN A 79 -13.10 -34.28 -49.70
CA GLN A 79 -13.30 -35.71 -49.34
C GLN A 79 -12.09 -36.47 -48.71
N GLN A 80 -11.02 -35.82 -48.24
CA GLN A 80 -9.89 -36.50 -47.59
C GLN A 80 -9.40 -35.84 -46.29
N GLN A 81 -10.28 -35.73 -45.28
CA GLN A 81 -9.86 -35.46 -43.90
C GLN A 81 -10.79 -36.12 -42.85
N GLN A 82 -11.32 -37.32 -43.15
CA GLN A 82 -12.11 -38.14 -42.22
C GLN A 82 -11.65 -39.61 -42.21
N HIS A 83 -10.40 -39.85 -41.83
CA HIS A 83 -9.92 -41.15 -41.33
C HIS A 83 -8.54 -40.97 -40.68
N MET A 84 -8.23 -41.72 -39.61
CA MET A 84 -7.09 -41.52 -38.67
C MET A 84 -7.32 -40.32 -37.73
N ASP A 85 -7.78 -40.45 -36.49
CA ASP A 85 -7.25 -41.32 -35.44
C ASP A 85 -8.34 -41.97 -34.57
N ILE A 86 -8.41 -43.31 -34.62
CA ILE A 86 -9.10 -44.14 -33.63
C ILE A 86 -8.10 -45.22 -33.19
N HIS A 87 -7.28 -44.97 -32.16
CA HIS A 87 -6.78 -46.00 -31.24
C HIS A 87 -6.02 -45.40 -30.05
N GLN A 88 -6.14 -46.08 -28.89
CA GLN A 88 -5.53 -45.77 -27.58
C GLN A 88 -6.08 -44.51 -26.87
N GLN A 89 -6.53 -44.54 -25.61
CA GLN A 89 -6.52 -45.62 -24.59
C GLN A 89 -7.87 -45.79 -23.88
N HIS A 90 -8.32 -47.03 -23.71
CA HIS A 90 -9.21 -47.42 -22.62
C HIS A 90 -8.39 -47.53 -21.33
N ILE A 91 -8.75 -46.78 -20.28
CA ILE A 91 -8.47 -47.16 -18.88
C ILE A 91 -9.76 -47.04 -18.08
N HIS A 92 -9.89 -47.93 -17.09
CA HIS A 92 -11.14 -48.39 -16.49
C HIS A 92 -11.69 -47.46 -15.41
N GLN A 93 -13.01 -47.50 -15.20
CA GLN A 93 -13.65 -46.98 -13.99
C GLN A 93 -13.19 -47.78 -12.76
N GLN A 94 -12.90 -47.12 -11.64
CA GLN A 94 -13.08 -47.69 -10.31
C GLN A 94 -13.63 -46.63 -9.34
N GLN A 95 -14.94 -46.73 -9.05
CA GLN A 95 -15.51 -46.18 -7.82
C GLN A 95 -15.22 -47.15 -6.67
N PRO A 96 -14.85 -46.67 -5.48
CA PRO A 96 -15.01 -47.44 -4.25
C PRO A 96 -16.41 -47.19 -3.69
N ALA A 97 -17.33 -48.14 -3.89
CA ALA A 97 -18.47 -48.29 -3.00
C ALA A 97 -18.01 -49.03 -1.74
N PHE A 98 -18.28 -48.49 -0.55
CA PHE A 98 -18.67 -49.20 0.69
C PHE A 98 -18.53 -48.27 1.90
N PHE A 99 -19.66 -47.83 2.45
CA PHE A 99 -20.04 -48.22 3.82
C PHE A 99 -21.54 -47.93 4.02
N ALA A 100 -22.34 -48.99 4.04
CA ALA A 100 -23.67 -48.93 4.62
C ALA A 100 -23.52 -49.17 6.12
N LEU A 101 -23.98 -48.23 6.94
CA LEU A 101 -24.18 -48.49 8.37
C LEU A 101 -25.55 -47.98 8.80
N GLN A 102 -26.26 -48.96 9.35
CA GLN A 102 -27.65 -49.04 9.71
C GLN A 102 -28.10 -47.97 10.72
N GLN A 103 -29.41 -47.66 10.69
CA GLN A 103 -30.09 -46.75 11.61
C GLN A 103 -29.74 -47.03 13.08
N GLN A 104 -29.53 -45.98 13.86
CA GLN A 104 -30.11 -45.95 15.21
C GLN A 104 -30.68 -44.57 15.51
N GLN A 105 -31.90 -44.58 16.04
CA GLN A 105 -32.79 -43.43 16.14
C GLN A 105 -32.88 -43.01 17.60
N GLU A 106 -32.09 -42.03 18.03
CA GLU A 106 -32.21 -41.43 19.35
C GLU A 106 -32.86 -40.04 19.27
N THR A 107 -34.06 -39.96 19.82
CA THR A 107 -34.82 -38.74 20.03
C THR A 107 -34.51 -38.19 21.42
N LEU A 108 -33.85 -37.03 21.52
CA LEU A 108 -33.71 -36.23 22.74
C LEU A 108 -33.49 -34.74 22.34
N PRO A 109 -33.67 -33.75 23.23
CA PRO A 109 -34.61 -32.67 22.93
C PRO A 109 -33.98 -31.32 22.56
N CYS A 110 -34.82 -30.42 22.05
CA CYS A 110 -34.50 -29.05 21.70
C CYS A 110 -33.82 -28.28 22.84
N GLY A 111 -32.50 -28.08 22.74
CA GLY A 111 -31.78 -27.04 23.48
C GLY A 111 -31.89 -25.71 22.75
N SER A 112 -32.59 -24.74 23.34
CA SER A 112 -32.74 -23.39 22.80
C SER A 112 -31.43 -22.60 22.86
N ALA A 113 -30.60 -22.68 21.82
CA ALA A 113 -29.45 -21.81 21.65
C ALA A 113 -29.90 -20.45 21.09
N THR A 114 -29.79 -19.40 21.91
CA THR A 114 -30.02 -18.01 21.48
C THR A 114 -29.04 -17.61 20.38
N PRO A 115 -29.49 -17.18 19.19
CA PRO A 115 -28.59 -16.62 18.19
C PRO A 115 -28.06 -15.27 18.69
N GLN A 116 -26.75 -15.16 18.88
CA GLN A 116 -26.10 -13.87 19.10
C GLN A 116 -26.13 -13.08 17.79
N HIS A 117 -27.21 -12.31 17.59
CA HIS A 117 -27.26 -11.29 16.55
C HIS A 117 -26.13 -10.29 16.77
N ILE A 118 -25.11 -10.34 15.91
CA ILE A 118 -24.21 -9.21 15.67
C ILE A 118 -24.95 -8.27 14.70
N PRO A 119 -25.36 -7.06 15.12
CA PRO A 119 -26.06 -6.14 14.23
C PRO A 119 -25.06 -5.47 13.29
N ILE A 120 -24.88 -6.03 12.09
CA ILE A 120 -24.32 -5.27 10.94
C ILE A 120 -25.42 -4.36 10.40
N THR A 121 -25.78 -3.35 11.19
CA THR A 121 -26.66 -2.27 10.72
C THR A 121 -25.86 -1.31 9.86
N PHE A 122 -26.08 -1.34 8.55
CA PHE A 122 -25.82 -0.21 7.67
C PHE A 122 -26.80 0.93 8.00
N ASN A 123 -26.59 1.59 9.15
CA ASN A 123 -27.25 2.84 9.45
C ASN A 123 -26.65 3.92 8.54
N ALA A 124 -27.25 4.09 7.36
CA ALA A 124 -27.24 5.39 6.70
C ALA A 124 -27.70 6.44 7.73
N ILE A 125 -26.96 7.53 7.86
CA ILE A 125 -27.25 8.56 8.85
C ILE A 125 -28.50 9.31 8.41
N ALA A 126 -29.66 8.83 8.84
CA ALA A 126 -30.90 9.58 8.78
C ALA A 126 -30.78 10.80 9.72
N SER A 127 -30.65 11.98 9.15
CA SER A 127 -30.75 13.24 9.90
C SER A 127 -32.09 13.27 10.65
N PRO A 128 -32.12 13.64 11.94
CA PRO A 128 -33.37 13.71 12.69
C PRO A 128 -34.28 14.81 12.12
N ASN A 129 -35.55 14.48 11.92
CA ASN A 129 -36.59 15.43 11.51
C ASN A 129 -36.66 16.61 12.47
N LEU A 130 -36.43 17.82 11.95
CA LEU A 130 -36.75 19.07 12.64
C LEU A 130 -38.09 19.58 12.08
N GLN A 131 -39.14 19.43 12.88
CA GLN A 131 -40.46 19.96 12.53
C GLN A 131 -40.42 21.50 12.53
N SER A 132 -40.98 22.05 11.45
CA SER A 132 -41.56 23.38 11.31
C SER A 132 -41.69 24.23 12.59
N CYS A 133 -41.02 25.39 12.59
CA CYS A 133 -41.67 26.60 13.09
C CYS A 133 -41.20 27.82 12.28
N ASN A 134 -42.15 28.59 11.78
CA ASN A 134 -41.88 29.85 11.10
C ASN A 134 -41.29 30.88 12.06
N GLN A 135 -40.23 31.59 11.67
CA GLN A 135 -40.16 33.05 11.79
C GLN A 135 -39.05 33.64 10.92
N SER A 136 -39.39 34.73 10.24
CA SER A 136 -38.46 35.57 9.48
C SER A 136 -37.62 36.44 10.41
N HIS A 137 -36.34 36.64 10.08
CA HIS A 137 -35.80 37.99 9.91
C HIS A 137 -34.44 37.95 9.19
N ASP A 138 -34.15 39.04 8.47
CA ASP A 138 -32.83 39.33 7.91
C ASP A 138 -31.74 39.30 8.99
N PHE A 139 -30.48 39.06 8.58
CA PHE A 139 -29.49 40.15 8.62
C PHE A 139 -28.25 39.84 7.78
N ARG A 140 -27.62 40.91 7.28
CA ARG A 140 -26.41 40.91 6.45
C ARG A 140 -25.33 41.73 7.15
N ASN A 141 -24.07 41.32 7.00
CA ASN A 141 -22.83 42.08 7.27
C ASN A 141 -22.27 42.18 8.71
N ALA A 142 -20.95 42.46 8.71
CA ALA A 142 -20.13 43.13 9.72
C ALA A 142 -19.48 42.29 10.84
N PHE A 143 -18.28 41.77 10.57
CA PHE A 143 -17.22 41.69 11.57
C PHE A 143 -16.38 42.97 11.52
N THR A 144 -16.42 43.77 12.60
CA THR A 144 -15.46 44.84 12.88
C THR A 144 -15.00 44.75 14.33
N ALA A 145 -13.75 45.14 14.59
CA ALA A 145 -13.08 44.95 15.87
C ALA A 145 -13.46 46.04 16.91
N SER A 146 -13.38 45.71 18.20
CA SER A 146 -12.86 46.65 19.22
C SER A 146 -12.57 46.00 20.60
N ASN A 147 -11.29 46.03 20.93
CA ASN A 147 -10.66 46.32 22.23
C ASN A 147 -11.51 46.52 23.52
N THR A 148 -11.04 45.83 24.57
CA THR A 148 -10.85 46.26 25.97
C THR A 148 -11.97 46.93 26.77
N THR A 149 -12.23 46.38 27.97
CA THR A 149 -12.20 47.20 29.20
C THR A 149 -11.76 46.38 30.42
N GLN A 150 -11.16 47.04 31.40
CA GLN A 150 -10.62 46.46 32.63
C GLN A 150 -11.69 46.28 33.71
N THR A 151 -11.45 45.43 34.70
CA THR A 151 -11.80 45.74 36.10
C THR A 151 -10.94 44.95 37.09
N ASN A 152 -10.36 45.66 38.07
CA ASN A 152 -9.78 45.09 39.29
C ASN A 152 -10.93 44.86 40.32
N ALA A 153 -10.80 44.31 41.54
CA ALA A 153 -9.64 44.06 42.42
C ALA A 153 -9.99 43.04 43.55
N SER A 154 -9.13 42.96 44.58
CA SER A 154 -9.22 42.19 45.86
C SER A 154 -8.95 40.67 45.74
N ALA A 155 -7.93 40.03 46.33
CA ALA A 155 -6.94 40.31 47.39
C ALA A 155 -7.35 40.00 48.84
N SER A 156 -6.83 38.88 49.39
CA SER A 156 -6.16 38.81 50.72
C SER A 156 -5.47 37.44 50.97
N PRO A 157 -4.51 37.33 51.95
CA PRO A 157 -3.52 36.25 51.98
C PRO A 157 -3.41 35.44 53.31
N ALA A 158 -2.86 34.22 53.27
CA ALA A 158 -2.24 33.52 54.42
C ALA A 158 -1.32 32.37 53.93
N ILE A 159 0.02 32.43 54.11
CA ILE A 159 0.84 31.95 55.25
C ILE A 159 1.22 30.44 55.22
N LYS A 160 2.49 30.20 54.87
CA LYS A 160 3.48 29.20 55.38
C LYS A 160 3.03 27.76 55.70
N THR A 161 3.80 26.79 55.17
CA THR A 161 4.75 26.01 56.01
C THR A 161 5.81 25.26 55.20
N HIS A 162 7.03 25.17 55.74
CA HIS A 162 8.10 24.31 55.22
C HIS A 162 7.96 22.89 55.79
N THR A 163 8.19 21.86 54.97
CA THR A 163 8.69 20.56 55.46
C THR A 163 9.89 20.09 54.65
N ARG A 164 11.07 20.37 55.19
CA ARG A 164 12.39 19.90 54.71
C ARG A 164 12.61 18.47 55.23
N LYS A 165 12.47 17.45 54.38
CA LYS A 165 12.86 16.07 54.73
C LYS A 165 14.29 15.77 54.28
N ASN A 166 15.17 15.58 55.26
CA ASN A 166 16.53 15.09 55.05
C ASN A 166 16.50 13.59 54.70
N SER A 167 17.17 13.19 53.62
CA SER A 167 17.62 11.80 53.43
C SER A 167 19.15 11.76 53.42
N LYS A 168 19.75 11.34 54.53
CA LYS A 168 21.16 10.96 54.57
C LYS A 168 21.32 9.65 53.79
N TYR A 169 21.97 9.69 52.63
CA TYR A 169 22.49 8.48 51.99
C TYR A 169 24.02 8.46 52.10
N THR A 170 24.53 7.44 52.80
CA THR A 170 25.95 7.23 53.06
C THR A 170 26.62 6.71 51.80
N ILE A 171 27.54 7.49 51.23
CA ILE A 171 28.30 7.08 50.04
C ILE A 171 29.29 5.98 50.43
N ARG A 172 29.02 4.74 50.00
CA ARG A 172 29.94 3.61 50.16
C ARG A 172 30.79 3.48 48.90
N HIS A 173 32.07 3.83 49.00
CA HIS A 173 33.01 3.70 47.88
C HIS A 173 33.19 2.24 47.48
N HIS A 174 32.69 1.85 46.30
CA HIS A 174 33.05 0.59 45.67
C HIS A 174 34.42 0.72 45.00
N ARG A 175 35.44 0.18 45.67
CA ARG A 175 36.81 0.03 45.17
C ARG A 175 36.80 -0.99 44.01
N THR A 176 37.39 -0.63 42.87
CA THR A 176 37.52 -1.56 41.73
C THR A 176 38.42 -2.74 42.09
N ARG A 177 37.93 -3.95 41.79
CA ARG A 177 38.57 -5.21 42.14
C ARG A 177 39.68 -5.53 41.15
N GLN A 178 40.95 -5.42 41.58
CA GLN A 178 42.07 -5.91 40.79
C GLN A 178 41.98 -7.44 40.64
N SER A 179 42.21 -7.95 39.43
CA SER A 179 42.25 -9.39 39.15
C SER A 179 43.65 -9.94 39.47
N SER A 180 43.83 -10.46 40.68
CA SER A 180 44.99 -11.29 41.01
C SER A 180 44.89 -12.64 40.29
N PHE A 181 45.76 -12.87 39.31
CA PHE A 181 45.94 -14.21 38.75
C PHE A 181 46.67 -15.09 39.77
N ASN A 182 46.06 -16.22 40.11
CA ASN A 182 46.74 -17.28 40.85
C ASN A 182 47.79 -17.92 39.92
N ASN A 183 49.00 -18.16 40.44
CA ASN A 183 49.89 -19.19 39.92
C ASN A 183 50.42 -20.03 41.09
N ALA A 184 50.62 -21.32 40.84
CA ALA A 184 50.60 -22.34 41.87
C ALA A 184 51.93 -22.51 42.63
N THR A 185 51.78 -22.87 43.91
CA THR A 185 52.80 -23.50 44.77
C THR A 185 53.15 -24.93 44.31
N ILE A 186 54.44 -25.24 44.15
CA ILE A 186 55.13 -26.41 44.74
C ILE A 186 56.64 -26.08 44.93
N PRO A 187 57.48 -26.84 45.69
CA PRO A 187 58.30 -26.21 46.74
C PRO A 187 59.82 -26.52 46.72
N SER A 188 60.53 -25.86 47.65
CA SER A 188 61.76 -26.25 48.36
C SER A 188 62.87 -27.04 47.64
N GLY A 189 64.01 -26.35 47.41
CA GLY A 189 65.34 -26.93 47.20
C GLY A 189 66.40 -26.04 47.88
N TYR A 190 67.43 -26.65 48.49
CA TYR A 190 68.35 -25.99 49.43
C TYR A 190 69.61 -25.34 48.80
N PHE A 191 70.34 -24.61 49.66
CA PHE A 191 71.80 -24.30 49.68
C PHE A 191 72.32 -22.94 49.14
N PHE A 192 72.67 -22.08 50.10
CA PHE A 192 73.98 -21.44 50.29
C PHE A 192 74.70 -20.77 49.10
N SER A 193 74.87 -19.44 49.15
CA SER A 193 76.13 -18.79 49.61
C SER A 193 76.17 -17.29 49.29
N ALA A 194 76.93 -16.53 50.08
CA ALA A 194 77.16 -15.10 49.87
C ALA A 194 78.44 -14.83 49.06
N SER A 195 78.46 -13.76 48.28
CA SER A 195 79.70 -13.03 47.96
C SER A 195 79.44 -11.58 47.53
N LEU A 196 80.29 -10.68 48.00
CA LEU A 196 80.27 -9.24 47.74
C LEU A 196 80.76 -8.85 46.31
N LEU A 197 80.53 -7.57 45.97
CA LEU A 197 81.37 -6.70 45.13
C LEU A 197 81.61 -7.12 43.66
N ARG A 198 81.25 -6.22 42.70
CA ARG A 198 82.20 -5.24 42.11
C ARG A 198 81.62 -4.53 40.86
N LYS A 199 81.29 -3.24 41.04
CA LYS A 199 81.59 -2.09 40.14
C LYS A 199 82.04 -2.40 38.69
N GLN A 200 81.21 -2.12 37.67
CA GLN A 200 81.56 -1.27 36.52
C GLN A 200 80.39 -0.97 35.54
N GLN A 201 80.18 0.32 35.28
CA GLN A 201 79.70 0.89 34.00
C GLN A 201 80.91 1.00 33.03
N PRO A 202 80.75 1.34 31.73
CA PRO A 202 79.53 1.50 30.93
C PRO A 202 79.57 0.78 29.54
N THR A 203 78.45 0.75 28.81
CA THR A 203 78.38 1.16 27.38
C THR A 203 76.93 1.19 26.86
N HIS A 204 76.41 2.40 26.58
CA HIS A 204 75.41 2.59 25.52
C HIS A 204 76.07 2.16 24.18
N HIS A 205 75.40 1.59 23.17
CA HIS A 205 74.38 2.31 22.40
C HIS A 205 73.47 1.45 21.48
N HIS A 206 73.59 0.12 21.42
CA HIS A 206 73.03 -0.66 20.30
C HIS A 206 71.65 -1.33 20.51
N HIS A 207 71.06 -1.31 21.70
CA HIS A 207 69.84 -2.10 21.99
C HIS A 207 68.49 -1.38 21.78
N LEU A 208 68.47 -0.17 21.20
CA LEU A 208 67.21 0.58 21.02
C LEU A 208 66.48 0.28 19.70
N LEU A 209 67.17 -0.23 18.66
CA LEU A 209 66.54 -0.50 17.36
C LEU A 209 65.74 -1.81 17.34
N HIS A 210 66.20 -2.86 18.04
CA HIS A 210 65.55 -4.18 18.01
C HIS A 210 64.22 -4.25 18.82
N LEU A 211 63.98 -3.30 19.73
CA LEU A 211 62.72 -3.22 20.50
C LEU A 211 61.59 -2.49 19.77
N GLN A 212 61.87 -1.84 18.63
CA GLN A 212 60.85 -1.17 17.82
C GLN A 212 60.23 -2.09 16.74
N GLU A 213 60.85 -3.23 16.46
CA GLU A 213 60.44 -4.15 15.38
C GLU A 213 59.45 -5.23 15.84
N GLU A 214 59.57 -5.75 17.08
CA GLU A 214 58.68 -6.80 17.61
C GLU A 214 57.27 -6.33 18.03
N GLN A 215 56.96 -5.03 17.98
CA GLN A 215 55.59 -4.52 18.22
C GLN A 215 54.75 -4.29 16.97
N LYS A 216 55.18 -4.78 15.80
CA LYS A 216 54.24 -5.13 14.71
C LYS A 216 53.48 -6.42 15.04
N LYS A 217 52.81 -6.48 16.21
CA LYS A 217 51.68 -7.41 16.39
C LYS A 217 50.66 -7.02 15.33
N SER A 218 50.50 -7.86 14.32
CA SER A 218 49.48 -7.69 13.29
C SER A 218 48.15 -7.52 14.02
N LYS A 219 47.57 -6.32 13.91
CA LYS A 219 46.24 -6.08 14.47
C LYS A 219 45.35 -7.06 13.73
N SER A 220 44.78 -8.02 14.44
CA SER A 220 43.84 -8.99 13.85
C SER A 220 42.64 -8.20 13.36
N HIS A 221 42.70 -7.80 12.08
CA HIS A 221 41.68 -6.99 11.43
C HIS A 221 40.48 -7.90 11.24
N LYS A 222 39.54 -7.84 12.19
CA LYS A 222 38.29 -8.61 12.19
C LYS A 222 37.44 -8.25 10.98
N LEU A 223 37.72 -8.95 9.88
CA LEU A 223 37.04 -8.89 8.60
C LEU A 223 35.55 -9.09 8.83
N LEU A 224 34.77 -8.02 8.61
CA LEU A 224 33.30 -7.95 8.65
C LEU A 224 32.65 -9.00 9.57
N CYS A 225 33.17 -9.07 10.81
CA CYS A 225 32.63 -9.92 11.83
C CYS A 225 31.37 -9.25 12.37
N LEU A 226 30.30 -9.36 11.58
CA LEU A 226 28.91 -9.36 12.02
C LEU A 226 28.66 -10.44 13.09
N TRP A 227 29.68 -11.22 13.46
CA TRP A 227 29.72 -12.04 14.66
C TRP A 227 30.59 -11.40 15.78
N PRO A 228 30.05 -11.19 17.00
CA PRO A 228 28.67 -11.48 17.40
C PRO A 228 27.72 -10.44 16.83
N LEU A 229 26.57 -10.91 16.30
CA LEU A 229 25.52 -10.03 15.78
C LEU A 229 25.08 -9.01 16.85
N PRO A 230 24.61 -7.82 16.46
CA PRO A 230 23.98 -6.90 17.39
C PRO A 230 22.86 -7.60 18.19
N THR A 231 22.67 -7.18 19.45
CA THR A 231 21.94 -7.98 20.45
C THR A 231 20.45 -8.02 20.16
N ILE A 232 19.88 -6.90 19.72
CA ILE A 232 18.45 -6.80 19.40
C ILE A 232 18.17 -7.50 18.08
N THR A 233 19.08 -7.34 17.11
CA THR A 233 19.04 -8.07 15.84
C THR A 233 18.97 -9.59 16.05
N ARG A 234 19.73 -10.16 17.01
CA ARG A 234 19.61 -11.58 17.39
C ARG A 234 18.23 -11.95 17.94
N TYR A 235 17.65 -11.15 18.83
CA TYR A 235 16.31 -11.42 19.35
C TYR A 235 15.23 -11.29 18.26
N MET A 236 15.35 -10.33 17.34
CA MET A 236 14.43 -10.16 16.22
C MET A 236 14.47 -11.37 15.26
N ILE A 237 15.66 -11.94 14.98
CA ILE A 237 15.79 -13.20 14.24
C ILE A 237 15.04 -14.33 14.95
N LEU A 238 15.29 -14.52 16.25
CA LEU A 238 14.66 -15.60 17.01
C LEU A 238 13.12 -15.47 17.07
N VAL A 239 12.60 -14.27 17.29
CA VAL A 239 11.15 -14.01 17.31
C VAL A 239 10.53 -14.25 15.93
N ALA A 240 11.16 -13.76 14.85
CA ALA A 240 10.63 -13.93 13.50
C ALA A 240 10.69 -15.37 13.00
N LEU A 241 11.77 -16.10 13.30
CA LEU A 241 11.85 -17.55 13.05
C LEU A 241 10.75 -18.28 13.83
N PHE A 242 10.56 -17.97 15.11
CA PHE A 242 9.54 -18.61 15.95
C PHE A 242 8.12 -18.36 15.43
N VAL A 243 7.76 -17.09 15.20
CA VAL A 243 6.44 -16.67 14.68
C VAL A 243 6.17 -17.30 13.31
N SER A 244 7.12 -17.22 12.38
CA SER A 244 6.95 -17.79 11.03
C SER A 244 6.98 -19.32 11.02
N THR A 245 7.61 -19.97 12.01
CA THR A 245 7.52 -21.44 12.17
C THR A 245 6.15 -21.85 12.70
N LEU A 246 5.58 -21.12 13.67
CA LEU A 246 4.24 -21.42 14.19
C LEU A 246 3.15 -21.25 13.11
N ASP A 247 3.26 -20.20 12.30
CA ASP A 247 2.37 -19.97 11.15
C ASP A 247 2.54 -21.05 10.06
N GLY A 248 3.79 -21.35 9.67
CA GLY A 248 4.08 -22.41 8.71
C GLY A 248 3.75 -23.85 9.17
N LEU A 249 3.47 -24.04 10.46
CA LEU A 249 2.95 -25.28 11.04
C LEU A 249 1.42 -25.25 11.26
N HIS A 250 0.75 -24.17 10.86
CA HIS A 250 -0.68 -23.91 11.11
C HIS A 250 -1.08 -24.00 12.60
N LEU A 251 -0.15 -23.66 13.50
CA LEU A 251 -0.40 -23.55 14.95
C LEU A 251 -0.92 -22.17 15.34
N LEU A 252 -0.69 -21.17 14.50
CA LEU A 252 -1.28 -19.83 14.57
C LEU A 252 -1.71 -19.44 13.16
N ASP A 253 -2.99 -19.13 12.94
CA ASP A 253 -3.43 -18.54 11.67
C ASP A 253 -3.01 -17.06 11.63
N LEU A 254 -1.80 -16.77 11.15
CA LEU A 254 -1.28 -15.42 11.03
C LEU A 254 -1.29 -14.97 9.57
N SER A 255 -2.35 -14.29 9.17
CA SER A 255 -2.31 -13.54 7.92
C SER A 255 -1.52 -12.24 8.12
N CYS A 256 -0.96 -11.74 7.03
CA CYS A 256 -0.45 -10.39 7.02
C CYS A 256 -1.63 -9.40 7.08
N SER A 257 -1.79 -8.69 8.20
CA SER A 257 -2.91 -7.76 8.39
C SER A 257 -2.80 -6.59 7.42
N ALA A 258 -3.89 -6.21 6.75
CA ALA A 258 -4.02 -4.84 6.25
C ALA A 258 -4.78 -3.98 7.29
N PRO A 259 -4.72 -2.63 7.25
CA PRO A 259 -5.45 -1.79 8.21
C PRO A 259 -6.96 -2.05 8.22
N SER A 260 -7.55 -2.44 7.09
CA SER A 260 -8.96 -2.82 7.02
C SER A 260 -9.30 -4.00 7.94
N PHE A 261 -8.47 -5.04 8.01
CA PHE A 261 -8.67 -6.19 8.89
C PHE A 261 -8.67 -5.78 10.37
N VAL A 262 -7.78 -4.86 10.76
CA VAL A 262 -7.76 -4.31 12.12
C VAL A 262 -9.04 -3.52 12.42
N VAL A 263 -9.52 -2.73 11.46
CA VAL A 263 -10.69 -1.87 11.61
C VAL A 263 -12.01 -2.63 11.61
N TYR A 264 -12.17 -3.65 10.76
CA TYR A 264 -13.42 -4.38 10.57
C TYR A 264 -13.51 -5.69 11.37
N ARG A 265 -12.39 -6.39 11.60
CA ARG A 265 -12.34 -7.68 12.32
C ARG A 265 -11.61 -7.60 13.67
N PHE A 266 -11.16 -6.42 14.11
CA PHE A 266 -10.35 -6.23 15.33
C PHE A 266 -9.09 -7.12 15.37
N ASP A 267 -8.46 -7.34 14.21
CA ASP A 267 -7.35 -8.28 14.02
C ASP A 267 -5.99 -7.77 14.56
N LEU A 268 -5.97 -7.46 15.85
CA LEU A 268 -4.79 -6.93 16.56
C LEU A 268 -3.66 -7.96 16.66
N LYS A 269 -3.97 -9.28 16.66
CA LYS A 269 -2.95 -10.33 16.65
C LYS A 269 -2.06 -10.20 15.40
N ASN A 270 -2.68 -10.08 14.24
CA ASN A 270 -1.97 -10.05 12.97
C ASN A 270 -1.23 -8.71 12.79
N LEU A 271 -1.78 -7.58 13.25
CA LEU A 271 -1.05 -6.31 13.31
C LEU A 271 0.24 -6.37 14.17
N ILE A 272 0.21 -7.10 15.29
CA ILE A 272 1.36 -7.22 16.21
C ILE A 272 2.42 -8.19 15.66
N PHE A 273 2.01 -9.31 15.07
CA PHE A 273 2.94 -10.37 14.64
C PHE A 273 3.43 -10.24 13.19
N SER A 274 2.70 -9.57 12.29
CA SER A 274 3.07 -9.47 10.87
C SER A 274 4.45 -8.82 10.56
N PRO A 275 5.01 -7.90 11.37
CA PRO A 275 6.40 -7.45 11.19
C PRO A 275 7.47 -8.54 11.35
N PHE A 276 7.11 -9.64 12.02
CA PHE A 276 7.96 -10.79 12.29
C PHE A 276 7.65 -11.98 11.36
N LEU A 277 6.61 -11.87 10.55
CA LEU A 277 6.12 -12.92 9.66
C LEU A 277 6.81 -12.85 8.29
N PHE A 278 7.40 -13.96 7.85
CA PHE A 278 7.85 -14.13 6.47
C PHE A 278 7.46 -15.53 5.97
N ALA A 279 7.08 -15.64 4.69
CA ALA A 279 6.79 -16.94 4.09
C ALA A 279 8.08 -17.75 3.90
N TRP A 280 8.01 -19.08 4.00
CA TRP A 280 9.14 -20.00 3.78
C TRP A 280 9.49 -20.19 2.29
N THR A 281 9.46 -19.11 1.51
CA THR A 281 9.89 -19.05 0.13
C THR A 281 11.26 -18.38 0.02
N LEU A 282 12.09 -18.79 -0.93
CA LEU A 282 13.43 -18.24 -1.11
C LEU A 282 13.46 -16.69 -1.23
N PRO A 283 12.57 -16.02 -1.99
CA PRO A 283 12.53 -14.56 -2.06
C PRO A 283 12.17 -13.91 -0.71
N SER A 284 11.19 -14.45 0.01
CA SER A 284 10.78 -13.93 1.32
C SER A 284 11.86 -14.12 2.38
N MET A 285 12.54 -15.27 2.40
CA MET A 285 13.69 -15.53 3.27
C MET A 285 14.88 -14.62 2.95
N ALA A 286 15.16 -14.38 1.67
CA ALA A 286 16.22 -13.47 1.25
C ALA A 286 15.92 -12.02 1.66
N LEU A 287 14.68 -11.55 1.45
CA LEU A 287 14.27 -10.21 1.88
C LEU A 287 14.23 -10.07 3.40
N PHE A 288 13.82 -11.10 4.14
CA PHE A 288 13.89 -11.11 5.60
C PHE A 288 15.35 -11.02 6.08
N GLY A 289 16.26 -11.83 5.52
CA GLY A 289 17.69 -11.77 5.81
C GLY A 289 18.31 -10.40 5.49
N TRP A 290 17.89 -9.78 4.39
CA TRP A 290 18.26 -8.42 4.01
C TRP A 290 17.80 -7.39 5.06
N ASN A 291 16.56 -7.49 5.52
CA ASN A 291 16.01 -6.61 6.55
C ASN A 291 16.71 -6.75 7.92
N ILE A 292 17.06 -7.98 8.29
CA ILE A 292 17.87 -8.26 9.48
C ILE A 292 19.28 -7.66 9.35
N LEU A 293 19.90 -7.72 8.17
CA LEU A 293 21.19 -7.08 7.92
C LEU A 293 21.11 -5.54 8.06
N ILE A 294 20.08 -4.90 7.48
CA ILE A 294 19.85 -3.45 7.62
C ILE A 294 19.64 -3.10 9.10
N LEU A 295 18.82 -3.87 9.83
CA LEU A 295 18.58 -3.65 11.25
C LEU A 295 19.87 -3.76 12.08
N GLY A 296 20.75 -4.72 11.77
CA GLY A 296 22.06 -4.84 12.40
C GLY A 296 22.94 -3.59 12.20
N LEU A 297 22.99 -3.06 10.98
CA LEU A 297 23.71 -1.82 10.68
C LEU A 297 23.11 -0.59 11.39
N PHE A 298 21.78 -0.55 11.55
CA PHE A 298 21.12 0.48 12.36
C PHE A 298 21.41 0.32 13.85
N GLU A 299 21.38 -0.89 14.41
CA GLU A 299 21.70 -1.14 15.83
C GLU A 299 23.14 -0.74 16.14
N GLU A 300 24.12 -1.14 15.32
CA GLU A 300 25.53 -0.77 15.50
C GLU A 300 25.74 0.76 15.48
N SER A 301 25.10 1.45 14.53
CA SER A 301 25.26 2.90 14.36
C SER A 301 24.48 3.70 15.42
N LEU A 302 23.21 3.38 15.65
CA LEU A 302 22.31 4.15 16.51
C LEU A 302 22.45 3.78 17.99
N ALA A 303 22.80 2.55 18.37
CA ALA A 303 22.93 2.21 19.79
C ALA A 303 24.02 3.04 20.48
N HIS A 304 25.13 3.35 19.79
CA HIS A 304 26.14 4.27 20.32
C HIS A 304 25.58 5.71 20.43
N MET A 305 24.88 6.20 19.40
CA MET A 305 24.32 7.56 19.37
C MET A 305 23.27 7.82 20.47
N VAL A 306 22.38 6.86 20.71
CA VAL A 306 21.23 7.00 21.63
C VAL A 306 21.64 6.81 23.11
N GLY A 307 22.83 6.25 23.37
CA GLY A 307 23.36 6.00 24.71
C GLY A 307 23.16 4.57 25.21
N GLY A 308 23.35 3.59 24.33
CA GLY A 308 23.38 2.15 24.63
C GLY A 308 22.15 1.37 24.15
N THR A 309 22.33 0.05 24.05
CA THR A 309 21.33 -0.91 23.52
C THR A 309 19.96 -0.80 24.20
N ARG A 310 19.90 -0.56 25.52
CA ARG A 310 18.63 -0.40 26.24
C ARG A 310 17.77 0.74 25.70
N ARG A 311 18.39 1.88 25.37
CA ARG A 311 17.65 3.04 24.83
C ARG A 311 17.33 2.85 23.35
N PHE A 312 18.16 2.12 22.61
CA PHE A 312 17.84 1.68 21.24
C PHE A 312 16.60 0.77 21.22
N VAL A 313 16.45 -0.17 22.17
CA VAL A 313 15.20 -0.95 22.33
C VAL A 313 14.00 -0.05 22.59
N GLN A 314 14.12 0.93 23.50
CA GLN A 314 13.03 1.86 23.79
C GLN A 314 12.61 2.66 22.55
N LEU A 315 13.58 3.12 21.74
CA LEU A 315 13.32 3.75 20.45
C LEU A 315 12.63 2.79 19.48
N LEU A 316 13.10 1.55 19.35
CA LEU A 316 12.52 0.56 18.43
C LEU A 316 11.07 0.21 18.81
N VAL A 317 10.77 0.01 20.10
CA VAL A 317 9.41 -0.24 20.60
C VAL A 317 8.50 0.98 20.40
N PHE A 318 9.01 2.19 20.63
CA PHE A 318 8.27 3.42 20.36
C PHE A 318 7.95 3.58 18.86
N LEU A 319 8.93 3.37 17.98
CA LEU A 319 8.73 3.39 16.53
C LEU A 319 7.74 2.31 16.10
N PHE A 320 7.83 1.10 16.65
CA PHE A 320 6.90 0.01 16.38
C PHE A 320 5.45 0.41 16.68
N ALA A 321 5.17 0.81 17.93
CA ALA A 321 3.83 1.16 18.36
C ALA A 321 3.27 2.37 17.61
N SER A 322 4.09 3.39 17.37
CA SER A 322 3.65 4.64 16.74
C SER A 322 3.45 4.53 15.23
N VAL A 323 4.29 3.77 14.51
CA VAL A 323 4.09 3.47 13.08
C VAL A 323 2.81 2.64 12.88
N SER A 324 2.61 1.58 13.68
CA SER A 324 1.41 0.75 13.59
C SER A 324 0.14 1.54 13.94
N LEU A 325 0.19 2.41 14.96
CA LEU A 325 -0.93 3.29 15.32
C LEU A 325 -1.24 4.31 14.21
N LEU A 326 -0.23 5.04 13.72
CA LEU A 326 -0.38 6.00 12.61
C LEU A 326 -1.03 5.30 11.42
N ARG A 327 -0.60 4.08 11.11
CA ARG A 327 -1.15 3.32 10.00
C ARG A 327 -2.62 2.95 10.20
N VAL A 328 -3.01 2.43 11.37
CA VAL A 328 -4.43 2.13 11.65
C VAL A 328 -5.27 3.40 11.55
N CYS A 329 -4.76 4.54 12.03
CA CYS A 329 -5.42 5.84 11.88
C CYS A 329 -5.54 6.28 10.41
N LEU A 330 -4.50 6.11 9.58
CA LEU A 330 -4.57 6.40 8.13
C LEU A 330 -5.56 5.45 7.43
N GLY A 331 -5.56 4.17 7.78
CA GLY A 331 -6.51 3.19 7.30
C GLY A 331 -7.95 3.56 7.64
N LEU A 332 -8.22 3.96 8.89
CA LEU A 332 -9.53 4.48 9.33
C LEU A 332 -9.96 5.74 8.58
N LEU A 333 -9.01 6.67 8.38
CA LEU A 333 -9.26 7.94 7.72
C LEU A 333 -9.65 7.72 6.25
N PHE A 334 -8.83 6.97 5.52
CA PHE A 334 -9.07 6.62 4.11
C PHE A 334 -10.20 5.59 3.91
N SER A 335 -10.61 4.83 4.94
CA SER A 335 -11.72 3.87 4.80
C SER A 335 -13.09 4.50 5.05
N LYS A 336 -13.26 5.13 6.22
CA LYS A 336 -14.57 5.42 6.80
C LYS A 336 -14.81 6.91 7.05
N ALA A 337 -13.76 7.67 7.35
CA ALA A 337 -13.93 9.04 7.84
C ALA A 337 -14.07 10.09 6.73
N THR A 338 -13.19 10.09 5.72
CA THR A 338 -13.22 11.10 4.64
C THR A 338 -13.86 10.60 3.36
N GLY A 339 -14.08 9.29 3.27
CA GLY A 339 -14.37 8.59 2.01
C GLY A 339 -15.55 9.14 1.22
N TYR A 340 -16.75 9.06 1.79
CA TYR A 340 -17.99 9.54 1.14
C TYR A 340 -18.00 11.05 0.83
N ALA A 341 -17.11 11.85 1.44
CA ALA A 341 -17.05 13.29 1.25
C ALA A 341 -15.97 13.73 0.25
N PHE A 342 -14.89 12.97 0.10
CA PHE A 342 -13.76 13.29 -0.77
C PHE A 342 -13.27 12.04 -1.53
N PRO A 343 -13.96 11.65 -2.61
CA PRO A 343 -13.63 10.45 -3.37
C PRO A 343 -12.19 10.42 -3.89
N SER A 344 -11.61 11.59 -4.19
CA SER A 344 -10.21 11.72 -4.63
C SER A 344 -9.17 11.32 -3.57
N LEU A 345 -9.55 11.17 -2.30
CA LEU A 345 -8.69 10.65 -1.25
C LEU A 345 -8.73 9.11 -1.15
N PHE A 346 -9.60 8.43 -1.91
CA PHE A 346 -9.75 6.97 -1.87
C PHE A 346 -8.76 6.17 -2.74
N PHE A 347 -8.01 6.79 -3.66
CA PHE A 347 -7.05 6.09 -4.52
C PHE A 347 -5.84 5.49 -3.77
N SER A 348 -5.88 5.51 -2.43
CA SER A 348 -4.83 5.07 -1.54
C SER A 348 -4.91 3.57 -1.26
N ASN A 349 -3.95 2.81 -1.79
CA ASN A 349 -3.76 1.39 -1.45
C ASN A 349 -3.50 1.13 0.06
N THR A 350 -3.34 2.16 0.91
CA THR A 350 -3.09 2.05 2.37
C THR A 350 -3.88 0.95 3.06
N MET A 351 -5.16 0.80 2.69
CA MET A 351 -6.09 -0.14 3.32
C MET A 351 -5.85 -1.61 2.98
N HIS A 352 -5.19 -1.91 1.85
CA HIS A 352 -4.86 -3.26 1.38
C HIS A 352 -3.36 -3.58 1.49
N GLU A 353 -2.51 -2.54 1.44
CA GLU A 353 -1.08 -2.68 1.67
C GLU A 353 -0.82 -3.42 2.98
N CYS A 354 -0.01 -4.46 2.87
CA CYS A 354 0.06 -5.53 3.85
C CYS A 354 1.18 -5.30 4.89
N SER A 355 0.91 -5.60 6.16
CA SER A 355 1.83 -5.38 7.30
C SER A 355 3.07 -6.28 7.40
N GLN A 356 3.57 -6.83 6.30
CA GLN A 356 4.62 -7.84 6.36
C GLN A 356 6.03 -7.26 6.55
N GLY A 357 6.75 -7.76 7.56
CA GLY A 357 8.18 -7.52 7.73
C GLY A 357 8.56 -6.16 8.33
N LEU A 358 9.87 -5.92 8.40
CA LEU A 358 10.46 -4.83 9.18
C LEU A 358 10.60 -3.49 8.45
N SER A 359 10.22 -3.42 7.18
CA SER A 359 10.48 -2.27 6.28
C SER A 359 10.13 -0.87 6.84
N PRO A 360 8.97 -0.60 7.50
CA PRO A 360 8.59 0.77 7.83
C PRO A 360 9.41 1.28 9.02
N PHE A 361 9.83 0.37 9.91
CA PHE A 361 10.68 0.65 11.04
C PHE A 361 12.12 0.90 10.55
N LEU A 362 12.55 0.22 9.47
CA LEU A 362 13.81 0.54 8.80
C LEU A 362 13.78 1.93 8.13
N PHE A 363 12.69 2.32 7.48
CA PHE A 363 12.51 3.70 6.98
C PHE A 363 12.43 4.74 8.11
N ALA A 364 11.82 4.40 9.26
CA ALA A 364 11.83 5.28 10.43
C ALA A 364 13.25 5.43 11.01
N LEU A 365 13.99 4.33 11.16
CA LEU A 365 15.39 4.33 11.62
C LEU A 365 16.32 5.05 10.63
N LEU A 366 16.04 5.02 9.33
CA LEU A 366 16.75 5.78 8.30
C LEU A 366 16.65 7.29 8.55
N VAL A 367 15.46 7.78 8.91
CA VAL A 367 15.27 9.20 9.26
C VAL A 367 15.92 9.52 10.61
N VAL A 368 15.91 8.62 11.59
CA VAL A 368 16.66 8.83 12.86
C VAL A 368 18.17 8.86 12.65
N GLN A 369 18.70 8.03 11.74
CA GLN A 369 20.11 8.03 11.34
C GLN A 369 20.52 9.31 10.59
N SER A 370 19.58 10.14 10.12
CA SER A 370 19.90 11.43 9.50
C SER A 370 20.59 12.40 10.48
N LEU A 371 20.42 12.24 11.79
CA LEU A 371 21.19 13.00 12.80
C LEU A 371 22.71 12.87 12.55
N SER A 372 23.15 11.66 12.20
CA SER A 372 24.54 11.30 11.87
C SER A 372 24.74 11.10 10.35
N ILE A 373 24.20 12.00 9.53
CA ILE A 373 24.35 11.99 8.06
C ILE A 373 25.81 12.04 7.56
N ASP A 374 26.71 12.55 8.40
CA ASP A 374 28.13 12.75 8.11
C ASP A 374 28.98 11.48 8.36
N ASP A 375 28.40 10.46 9.01
CA ASP A 375 29.05 9.17 9.25
C ASP A 375 29.31 8.41 7.93
N LYS A 376 30.49 7.78 7.84
CA LYS A 376 30.93 7.03 6.66
C LYS A 376 31.39 5.63 7.02
N TYR A 377 31.04 4.67 6.18
CA TYR A 377 31.77 3.40 6.08
C TYR A 377 32.96 3.60 5.16
N ILE A 378 34.14 3.10 5.56
CA ILE A 378 35.35 3.13 4.75
C ILE A 378 35.66 1.71 4.32
N LEU A 379 35.47 1.42 3.04
CA LEU A 379 35.94 0.18 2.45
C LEU A 379 37.37 0.39 1.97
N ILE A 380 38.27 -0.47 2.45
CA ILE A 380 39.65 -0.58 2.01
C ILE A 380 39.72 -1.83 1.14
N TYR A 381 40.09 -1.65 -0.12
CA TYR A 381 40.22 -2.71 -1.11
C TYR A 381 41.68 -2.85 -1.54
N GLY A 382 42.22 -4.07 -1.51
CA GLY A 382 43.57 -4.39 -1.98
C GLY A 382 44.55 -4.80 -0.88
N GLN A 383 45.84 -4.92 -1.22
CA GLN A 383 46.93 -5.14 -0.25
C GLN A 383 47.13 -3.90 0.63
N GLU A 384 47.77 -4.07 1.79
CA GLU A 384 47.82 -3.04 2.84
C GLU A 384 48.50 -1.72 2.41
N ASP A 385 49.35 -1.77 1.39
CA ASP A 385 50.04 -0.60 0.81
C ASP A 385 49.24 0.10 -0.32
N SER A 386 48.14 -0.49 -0.78
CA SER A 386 47.31 0.11 -1.85
C SER A 386 46.29 1.09 -1.27
N ASN A 387 46.44 2.38 -1.61
CA ASN A 387 45.68 3.49 -1.02
C ASN A 387 44.20 3.61 -1.49
N HIS A 388 43.59 2.52 -1.97
CA HIS A 388 42.21 2.54 -2.49
C HIS A 388 41.18 2.47 -1.37
N LYS A 389 40.82 3.66 -0.85
CA LYS A 389 39.76 3.88 0.15
C LYS A 389 38.49 4.39 -0.50
N LEU A 390 37.42 3.59 -0.46
CA LEU A 390 36.08 4.00 -0.88
C LEU A 390 35.26 4.40 0.36
N THR A 391 34.92 5.68 0.49
CA THR A 391 34.07 6.16 1.59
C THR A 391 32.61 6.26 1.16
N VAL A 392 31.72 5.49 1.80
CA VAL A 392 30.27 5.51 1.53
C VAL A 392 29.55 6.07 2.76
N ARG A 393 28.71 7.09 2.61
CA ARG A 393 27.91 7.62 3.74
C ARG A 393 26.92 6.56 4.23
N LYS A 394 26.80 6.39 5.55
CA LYS A 394 25.93 5.36 6.15
C LYS A 394 24.47 5.48 5.66
N VAL A 395 23.93 6.69 5.72
CA VAL A 395 22.56 7.02 5.27
C VAL A 395 22.33 6.67 3.80
N THR A 396 23.30 6.93 2.92
CA THR A 396 23.17 6.61 1.48
C THR A 396 23.14 5.10 1.24
N LEU A 397 23.99 4.33 1.92
CA LEU A 397 23.97 2.88 1.86
C LEU A 397 22.64 2.33 2.39
N GLN A 398 22.24 2.75 3.60
CA GLN A 398 21.03 2.28 4.25
C GLN A 398 19.76 2.68 3.50
N LEU A 399 19.72 3.85 2.86
CA LEU A 399 18.65 4.24 1.94
C LEU A 399 18.54 3.23 0.79
N PHE A 400 19.64 2.99 0.05
CA PHE A 400 19.64 2.02 -1.05
C PHE A 400 19.20 0.62 -0.59
N MET A 401 19.68 0.16 0.58
CA MET A 401 19.24 -1.11 1.13
C MET A 401 17.75 -1.12 1.52
N CYS A 402 17.22 -0.03 2.08
CA CYS A 402 15.78 0.09 2.38
C CYS A 402 14.94 0.07 1.09
N LEU A 403 15.39 0.71 0.01
CA LEU A 403 14.67 0.72 -1.27
C LEU A 403 14.51 -0.67 -1.91
N ILE A 404 15.41 -1.62 -1.62
CA ILE A 404 15.24 -3.02 -2.07
C ILE A 404 14.00 -3.70 -1.46
N ASN A 405 13.47 -3.22 -0.32
CA ASN A 405 12.17 -3.69 0.18
C ASN A 405 11.01 -3.39 -0.77
N TYR A 406 11.16 -2.37 -1.61
CA TYR A 406 10.13 -1.99 -2.57
C TYR A 406 10.01 -3.00 -3.72
N ALA A 407 10.96 -3.95 -3.86
CA ALA A 407 10.94 -4.98 -4.91
C ALA A 407 9.70 -5.89 -4.85
N ASN A 408 9.14 -6.14 -3.65
CA ASN A 408 7.91 -6.91 -3.46
C ASN A 408 6.63 -6.10 -3.77
N GLY A 409 6.76 -4.82 -4.14
CA GLY A 409 5.65 -3.93 -4.50
C GLY A 409 4.83 -3.41 -3.32
N ASN A 410 4.01 -2.39 -3.58
CA ASN A 410 2.91 -1.91 -2.73
C ASN A 410 3.24 -1.74 -1.23
N ILE A 411 4.30 -0.97 -0.92
CA ILE A 411 4.66 -0.56 0.46
C ILE A 411 4.82 0.98 0.57
N LEU A 412 4.14 1.77 -0.27
CA LEU A 412 4.26 3.23 -0.29
C LEU A 412 3.85 3.83 1.06
N TRP A 413 2.63 3.59 1.48
CA TRP A 413 2.06 4.17 2.70
C TRP A 413 2.66 3.52 3.95
N TRP A 414 3.09 2.27 3.84
CA TRP A 414 3.95 1.57 4.79
C TRP A 414 5.25 2.37 5.04
N SER A 415 5.96 2.73 3.96
CA SER A 415 7.21 3.50 4.00
C SER A 415 6.98 4.95 4.44
N ILE A 416 5.95 5.64 3.95
CA ILE A 416 5.57 7.01 4.33
C ILE A 416 5.26 7.09 5.83
N SER A 417 4.52 6.13 6.38
CA SER A 417 4.25 6.06 7.83
C SER A 417 5.54 5.94 8.63
N GLY A 418 6.49 5.13 8.14
CA GLY A 418 7.85 5.05 8.66
C GLY A 418 8.60 6.38 8.62
N LEU A 419 8.61 7.07 7.48
CA LEU A 419 9.28 8.37 7.31
C LEU A 419 8.70 9.46 8.24
N ILE A 420 7.36 9.53 8.35
CA ILE A 420 6.67 10.49 9.22
C ILE A 420 6.99 10.23 10.69
N MET A 421 6.87 8.97 11.15
CA MET A 421 7.18 8.66 12.55
C MET A 421 8.66 8.74 12.87
N GLY A 422 9.53 8.43 11.90
CA GLY A 422 10.98 8.64 12.01
C GLY A 422 11.33 10.12 12.17
N PHE A 423 10.68 11.02 11.41
CA PHE A 423 10.83 12.47 11.57
C PHE A 423 10.45 12.92 12.98
N LEU A 424 9.25 12.56 13.45
CA LEU A 424 8.77 12.91 14.78
C LEU A 424 9.66 12.33 15.88
N ALA A 425 10.06 11.07 15.77
CA ALA A 425 10.98 10.42 16.70
C ALA A 425 12.34 11.11 16.73
N THR A 426 12.85 11.61 15.60
CA THR A 426 14.12 12.35 15.54
C THR A 426 14.05 13.67 16.30
N ILE A 427 12.96 14.42 16.14
CA ILE A 427 12.74 15.69 16.87
C ILE A 427 12.60 15.44 18.37
N ILE A 428 11.83 14.44 18.77
CA ILE A 428 11.64 14.05 20.18
C ILE A 428 12.97 13.57 20.78
N LEU A 429 13.71 12.69 20.08
CA LEU A 429 15.00 12.17 20.53
C LEU A 429 16.03 13.30 20.69
N GLN A 430 16.12 14.23 19.73
CA GLN A 430 17.04 15.36 19.82
C GLN A 430 16.67 16.29 20.98
N ALA A 431 15.38 16.55 21.22
CA ALA A 431 14.92 17.31 22.37
C ALA A 431 15.28 16.62 23.71
N LEU A 432 15.07 15.30 23.81
CA LEU A 432 15.41 14.50 25.00
C LEU A 432 16.92 14.43 25.25
N LEU A 433 17.74 14.24 24.21
CA LEU A 433 19.20 14.24 24.32
C LEU A 433 19.75 15.62 24.70
N ALA A 434 19.19 16.70 24.14
CA ALA A 434 19.55 18.07 24.52
C ALA A 434 19.14 18.39 25.98
N TRP A 435 17.98 17.89 26.42
CA TRP A 435 17.51 18.04 27.80
C TRP A 435 18.38 17.27 28.80
N GLN A 436 18.68 15.99 28.54
CA GLN A 436 19.56 15.17 29.39
C GLN A 436 20.97 15.77 29.49
N LYS A 437 21.58 16.17 28.37
CA LYS A 437 22.91 16.83 28.38
C LYS A 437 22.93 18.12 29.21
N ARG A 438 21.82 18.87 29.25
CA ARG A 438 21.69 20.07 30.12
C ARG A 438 21.60 19.70 31.59
N GLU A 439 20.90 18.62 31.93
CA GLU A 439 20.83 18.13 33.32
C GLU A 439 22.19 17.59 33.78
N ASP A 440 22.86 16.77 32.98
CA ASP A 440 24.15 16.18 33.34
C ASP A 440 25.28 17.21 33.38
N SER A 441 25.23 18.25 32.54
CA SER A 441 26.12 19.42 32.63
C SER A 441 26.07 20.14 33.99
N SER A 442 25.02 19.97 34.79
CA SER A 442 24.95 20.52 36.15
C SER A 442 25.70 19.67 37.21
N LYS A 443 26.05 18.42 36.86
CA LYS A 443 26.63 17.41 37.77
C LYS A 443 28.12 17.17 37.51
N VAL A 444 28.60 17.45 36.29
CA VAL A 444 30.01 17.29 35.90
C VAL A 444 30.91 18.31 36.61
N LYS A 445 31.97 17.82 37.27
CA LYS A 445 32.98 18.63 37.96
C LYS A 445 34.31 18.72 37.21
N ASP A 446 34.49 17.95 36.14
CA ASP A 446 35.72 17.94 35.33
C ASP A 446 35.71 19.11 34.34
N VAL A 447 36.75 19.93 34.37
CA VAL A 447 36.90 21.13 33.53
C VAL A 447 37.03 20.78 32.05
N SER A 448 37.63 19.64 31.71
CA SER A 448 37.84 19.22 30.32
C SER A 448 36.53 18.79 29.65
N GLU A 449 35.72 17.99 30.36
CA GLU A 449 34.39 17.59 29.93
C GLU A 449 33.44 18.82 29.90
N PHE A 450 33.57 19.72 30.89
CA PHE A 450 32.82 20.97 30.96
C PHE A 450 32.98 21.85 29.71
N ILE A 451 34.17 21.98 29.12
CA ILE A 451 34.36 22.78 27.87
C ILE A 451 33.51 22.22 26.72
N THR A 452 33.47 20.89 26.55
CA THR A 452 32.67 20.26 25.49
C THR A 452 31.16 20.37 25.75
N LEU A 453 30.74 20.26 27.01
CA LEU A 453 29.36 20.48 27.45
C LEU A 453 28.94 21.94 27.34
N GLU A 454 29.85 22.89 27.57
CA GLU A 454 29.56 24.32 27.51
C GLU A 454 29.25 24.77 26.08
N HIS A 455 29.96 24.24 25.08
CA HIS A 455 29.61 24.48 23.68
C HIS A 455 28.16 24.04 23.38
N TYR A 456 27.77 22.85 23.86
CA TYR A 456 26.38 22.36 23.77
C TYR A 456 25.38 23.24 24.54
N ARG A 457 25.75 23.70 25.73
CA ARG A 457 24.93 24.56 26.60
C ARG A 457 24.66 25.93 25.96
N ARG A 458 25.64 26.50 25.26
CA ARG A 458 25.52 27.78 24.53
C ARG A 458 24.69 27.65 23.25
N THR A 459 24.59 26.47 22.63
CA THR A 459 23.68 26.29 21.49
C THR A 459 22.21 26.30 21.96
N PRO A 460 21.37 27.24 21.48
CA PRO A 460 19.96 27.25 21.82
C PRO A 460 19.27 26.03 21.20
N LEU A 461 18.33 25.43 21.95
CA LEU A 461 17.67 24.17 21.57
C LEU A 461 16.99 24.25 20.19
N TRP A 462 16.45 25.43 19.82
CA TRP A 462 15.85 25.62 18.50
C TRP A 462 16.85 25.41 17.35
N ARG A 463 18.14 25.79 17.49
CA ARG A 463 19.15 25.56 16.44
C ARG A 463 19.48 24.08 16.28
N LEU A 464 19.53 23.34 17.38
CA LEU A 464 19.75 21.88 17.37
C LEU A 464 18.56 21.16 16.73
N LEU A 465 17.32 21.57 17.04
CA LEU A 465 16.12 21.04 16.39
C LEU A 465 16.08 21.43 14.91
N TRP A 466 16.35 22.69 14.55
CA TRP A 466 16.35 23.15 13.16
C TRP A 466 17.37 22.42 12.29
N SER A 467 18.59 22.21 12.80
CA SER A 467 19.60 21.39 12.11
C SER A 467 19.13 19.94 11.92
N SER A 468 18.39 19.39 12.89
CA SER A 468 17.81 18.05 12.78
C SER A 468 16.68 18.00 11.74
N VAL A 469 15.77 18.99 11.74
CA VAL A 469 14.73 19.17 10.72
C VAL A 469 15.35 19.23 9.33
N GLN A 470 16.37 20.06 9.11
CA GLN A 470 17.07 20.16 7.83
C GLN A 470 17.66 18.80 7.40
N LYS A 471 18.34 18.09 8.31
CA LYS A 471 18.91 16.75 8.03
C LYS A 471 17.83 15.73 7.68
N CYS A 472 16.69 15.71 8.38
CA CYS A 472 15.59 14.80 8.07
C CYS A 472 14.91 15.17 6.73
N LEU A 473 14.70 16.45 6.45
CA LEU A 473 14.08 16.92 5.19
C LEU A 473 14.94 16.55 3.98
N VAL A 474 16.27 16.55 4.07
CA VAL A 474 17.15 16.05 3.01
C VAL A 474 16.93 14.56 2.76
N VAL A 475 16.83 13.73 3.80
CA VAL A 475 16.60 12.28 3.65
C VAL A 475 15.20 12.00 3.09
N ILE A 476 14.17 12.68 3.60
CA ILE A 476 12.78 12.53 3.12
C ILE A 476 12.66 13.03 1.68
N GLY A 477 13.25 14.17 1.35
CA GLY A 477 13.24 14.76 0.01
C GLY A 477 13.96 13.93 -1.05
N LEU A 478 14.93 13.10 -0.66
CA LEU A 478 15.55 12.11 -1.55
C LEU A 478 14.76 10.79 -1.63
N THR A 479 14.15 10.36 -0.51
CA THR A 479 13.46 9.07 -0.42
C THR A 479 12.06 9.11 -1.06
N LEU A 480 11.30 10.18 -0.82
CA LEU A 480 9.89 10.26 -1.21
C LEU A 480 9.67 10.29 -2.73
N PRO A 481 10.39 11.09 -3.55
CA PRO A 481 10.19 11.07 -5.01
C PRO A 481 10.49 9.70 -5.62
N VAL A 482 11.50 9.03 -5.07
CA VAL A 482 11.87 7.65 -5.38
C VAL A 482 10.71 6.69 -5.06
N LEU A 483 10.17 6.70 -3.84
CA LEU A 483 9.03 5.86 -3.46
C LEU A 483 7.81 6.13 -4.35
N MET A 484 7.54 7.39 -4.72
CA MET A 484 6.43 7.77 -5.60
C MET A 484 6.63 7.28 -7.04
N ALA A 485 7.86 7.36 -7.58
CA ALA A 485 8.19 6.87 -8.91
C ALA A 485 8.04 5.35 -9.01
N TRP A 486 8.54 4.61 -8.02
CA TRP A 486 8.34 3.16 -7.93
C TRP A 486 6.87 2.81 -7.71
N ASN A 487 6.13 3.54 -6.86
CA ASN A 487 4.69 3.31 -6.70
C ASN A 487 3.97 3.45 -8.04
N SER A 488 4.19 4.56 -8.76
CA SER A 488 3.61 4.81 -10.08
C SER A 488 3.91 3.67 -11.08
N TYR A 489 5.12 3.11 -11.04
CA TYR A 489 5.47 1.94 -11.85
C TYR A 489 4.67 0.67 -11.47
N TYR A 490 4.53 0.37 -10.17
CA TYR A 490 3.78 -0.81 -9.71
C TYR A 490 2.26 -0.66 -9.76
N THR A 491 1.73 0.57 -9.69
CA THR A 491 0.30 0.86 -9.85
C THR A 491 -0.10 1.08 -11.30
N ARG A 492 0.84 1.04 -12.26
CA ARG A 492 0.51 1.12 -13.69
C ARG A 492 -0.32 -0.09 -14.09
N GLU A 493 -1.56 0.12 -14.51
CA GLU A 493 -2.40 -0.98 -14.98
C GLU A 493 -1.79 -1.68 -16.19
N SER A 494 -1.74 -3.01 -16.11
CA SER A 494 -1.57 -3.87 -17.27
C SER A 494 -2.93 -4.00 -17.96
N MET A 495 -3.09 -3.35 -19.12
CA MET A 495 -4.23 -3.59 -20.00
C MET A 495 -4.20 -5.04 -20.48
N VAL A 496 -5.26 -5.80 -20.17
CA VAL A 496 -5.43 -7.17 -20.65
C VAL A 496 -5.69 -7.15 -22.15
N SER A 497 -4.95 -7.97 -22.90
CA SER A 497 -5.18 -8.05 -24.34
C SER A 497 -6.49 -8.80 -24.66
N SER A 498 -7.14 -8.44 -25.76
CA SER A 498 -8.35 -9.13 -26.24
C SER A 498 -8.15 -10.65 -26.37
N ALA A 499 -6.94 -11.10 -26.74
CA ALA A 499 -6.62 -12.53 -26.86
C ALA A 499 -6.57 -13.23 -25.49
N GLU A 500 -5.98 -12.59 -24.48
CA GLU A 500 -5.96 -13.10 -23.10
C GLU A 500 -7.36 -13.17 -22.49
N LEU A 501 -8.18 -12.13 -22.68
CA LEU A 501 -9.56 -12.11 -22.20
C LEU A 501 -10.42 -13.17 -22.90
N ASN A 502 -10.24 -13.36 -24.21
CA ASN A 502 -10.95 -14.41 -24.96
C ASN A 502 -10.55 -15.83 -24.54
N ALA A 503 -9.35 -16.03 -23.99
CA ALA A 503 -8.85 -17.34 -23.59
C ALA A 503 -9.37 -17.84 -22.22
N ILE A 504 -10.01 -16.98 -21.40
CA ILE A 504 -10.38 -17.34 -20.02
C ILE A 504 -11.52 -18.38 -19.90
N SER A 505 -12.35 -18.51 -20.95
CA SER A 505 -13.39 -19.54 -21.02
C SER A 505 -13.62 -19.98 -22.47
N GLN A 506 -14.17 -21.19 -22.64
CA GLN A 506 -14.62 -21.76 -23.90
C GLN A 506 -16.13 -21.62 -24.15
N ASP A 507 -16.89 -20.98 -23.25
CA ASP A 507 -18.34 -20.78 -23.43
C ASP A 507 -18.68 -19.99 -24.70
N ARG A 508 -19.86 -20.23 -25.27
CA ARG A 508 -20.31 -19.51 -26.47
C ARG A 508 -20.29 -17.98 -26.28
N TYR A 509 -20.75 -17.50 -25.13
CA TYR A 509 -20.66 -16.09 -24.75
C TYR A 509 -19.71 -15.93 -23.56
N LEU A 510 -18.89 -14.88 -23.58
CA LEU A 510 -18.12 -14.46 -22.41
C LEU A 510 -19.02 -13.67 -21.45
N PHE A 511 -19.77 -12.72 -22.01
CA PHE A 511 -20.69 -11.86 -21.27
C PHE A 511 -22.07 -11.85 -21.92
N THR A 512 -23.09 -12.16 -21.14
CA THR A 512 -24.48 -11.76 -21.42
C THR A 512 -24.88 -10.68 -20.43
N PHE A 513 -24.94 -9.44 -20.88
CA PHE A 513 -25.47 -8.32 -20.09
C PHE A 513 -26.99 -8.39 -20.05
N VAL A 514 -27.59 -8.09 -18.90
CA VAL A 514 -29.05 -8.09 -18.68
C VAL A 514 -29.45 -6.71 -18.19
N PHE A 515 -29.91 -5.86 -19.10
CA PHE A 515 -30.36 -4.51 -18.79
C PHE A 515 -31.83 -4.55 -18.39
N MET A 516 -32.08 -4.41 -17.08
CA MET A 516 -33.41 -4.32 -16.51
C MET A 516 -33.94 -2.89 -16.64
N THR A 517 -35.10 -2.75 -17.27
CA THR A 517 -35.74 -1.44 -17.46
C THR A 517 -37.23 -1.47 -17.09
N ALA A 518 -37.72 -0.33 -16.59
CA ALA A 518 -39.10 -0.11 -16.20
C ALA A 518 -39.51 1.33 -16.56
N PRO A 519 -40.81 1.61 -16.79
CA PRO A 519 -41.30 2.97 -16.89
C PRO A 519 -40.86 3.81 -15.68
N ARG A 520 -40.59 5.10 -15.88
CA ARG A 520 -40.19 6.02 -14.79
C ARG A 520 -40.96 7.33 -14.90
N ARG A 521 -41.19 8.01 -13.77
CA ARG A 521 -41.96 9.26 -13.77
C ARG A 521 -41.27 10.31 -14.65
N GLY A 522 -41.98 10.75 -15.70
CA GLY A 522 -41.48 11.73 -16.67
C GLY A 522 -40.67 11.14 -17.82
N ASP A 523 -40.67 9.81 -18.00
CA ASP A 523 -40.02 9.07 -19.09
C ASP A 523 -38.59 9.57 -19.45
N PRO A 524 -37.66 9.63 -18.48
CA PRO A 524 -36.27 9.98 -18.76
C PRO A 524 -35.60 8.91 -19.63
N ALA A 525 -34.86 9.34 -20.66
CA ALA A 525 -34.12 8.48 -21.59
C ALA A 525 -32.83 7.88 -20.99
N TYR A 526 -32.89 7.30 -19.79
CA TYR A 526 -31.75 6.65 -19.15
C TYR A 526 -31.32 5.41 -19.91
N LEU A 527 -32.28 4.55 -20.30
CA LEU A 527 -31.99 3.31 -21.03
C LEU A 527 -31.13 3.56 -22.27
N THR A 528 -31.47 4.57 -23.08
CA THR A 528 -30.70 4.94 -24.27
C THR A 528 -29.27 5.34 -23.92
N ARG A 529 -29.09 6.24 -22.95
CA ARG A 529 -27.77 6.72 -22.50
C ARG A 529 -26.91 5.61 -21.89
N THR A 530 -27.54 4.73 -21.13
CA THR A 530 -26.89 3.56 -20.56
C THR A 530 -26.42 2.64 -21.68
N ILE A 531 -27.29 2.24 -22.62
CA ILE A 531 -26.89 1.40 -23.77
C ILE A 531 -25.79 2.06 -24.62
N GLU A 532 -25.90 3.37 -24.90
CA GLU A 532 -24.87 4.16 -25.60
C GLU A 532 -23.49 3.97 -24.94
N SER A 533 -23.37 4.16 -23.62
CA SER A 533 -22.08 4.04 -22.92
C SER A 533 -21.43 2.64 -23.01
N TYR A 534 -22.19 1.57 -23.19
CA TYR A 534 -21.63 0.23 -23.44
C TYR A 534 -21.28 0.07 -24.93
N LEU A 535 -22.16 0.49 -25.85
CA LEU A 535 -21.93 0.36 -27.29
C LEU A 535 -20.80 1.25 -27.81
N GLU A 536 -20.50 2.39 -27.19
CA GLU A 536 -19.32 3.21 -27.48
C GLU A 536 -18.02 2.39 -27.37
N ASN A 537 -17.94 1.56 -26.33
CA ASN A 537 -16.77 0.72 -26.03
C ASN A 537 -16.71 -0.56 -26.88
N TRP A 538 -17.81 -0.98 -27.51
CA TRP A 538 -17.85 -2.20 -28.31
C TRP A 538 -17.59 -1.89 -29.80
N PRO A 539 -16.57 -2.49 -30.44
CA PRO A 539 -16.26 -2.22 -31.84
C PRO A 539 -17.37 -2.75 -32.77
N GLU A 540 -17.57 -2.08 -33.90
CA GLU A 540 -18.54 -2.53 -34.92
C GLU A 540 -18.03 -3.76 -35.68
N HIS A 541 -16.73 -3.78 -35.99
CA HIS A 541 -16.05 -4.85 -36.74
C HIS A 541 -14.88 -5.44 -35.93
N PRO A 542 -15.13 -6.13 -34.80
CA PRO A 542 -14.08 -6.86 -34.07
C PRO A 542 -13.46 -7.95 -34.94
N SER A 543 -12.17 -8.22 -34.71
CA SER A 543 -11.47 -9.35 -35.31
C SER A 543 -12.09 -10.69 -34.89
N LEU A 544 -11.92 -11.75 -35.70
CA LEU A 544 -12.57 -13.05 -35.48
C LEU A 544 -12.32 -13.59 -34.05
N ASN A 545 -11.08 -13.50 -33.56
CA ASN A 545 -10.65 -13.99 -32.25
C ASN A 545 -10.87 -13.00 -31.10
N SER A 546 -11.69 -11.97 -31.31
CA SER A 546 -11.99 -10.94 -30.32
C SER A 546 -13.10 -11.39 -29.34
N PRO A 547 -12.99 -11.06 -28.03
CA PRO A 547 -14.01 -11.39 -27.04
C PRO A 547 -15.33 -10.67 -27.33
N TYR A 548 -15.31 -9.53 -28.06
CA TYR A 548 -16.53 -8.82 -28.44
C TYR A 548 -17.47 -9.67 -29.33
N ASN A 549 -16.96 -10.62 -30.12
CA ASN A 549 -17.83 -11.57 -30.85
C ASN A 549 -18.60 -12.53 -29.91
N ARG A 550 -18.20 -12.61 -28.65
CA ARG A 550 -18.81 -13.41 -27.58
C ARG A 550 -19.48 -12.51 -26.53
N MET A 551 -19.75 -11.25 -26.84
CA MET A 551 -20.55 -10.35 -26.00
C MET A 551 -21.94 -10.12 -26.58
N GLN A 552 -22.95 -10.05 -25.72
CA GLN A 552 -24.30 -9.64 -26.08
C GLN A 552 -25.01 -8.96 -24.90
N ALA A 553 -26.02 -8.16 -25.20
CA ALA A 553 -26.89 -7.53 -24.20
C ALA A 553 -28.35 -7.89 -24.46
N VAL A 554 -29.02 -8.39 -23.42
CA VAL A 554 -30.46 -8.61 -23.38
C VAL A 554 -31.09 -7.40 -22.70
N ILE A 555 -31.88 -6.62 -23.44
CA ILE A 555 -32.66 -5.51 -22.90
C ILE A 555 -34.02 -6.08 -22.52
N TYR A 556 -34.36 -6.04 -21.23
CA TYR A 556 -35.42 -6.84 -20.65
C TYR A 556 -36.44 -6.00 -19.85
N THR A 557 -37.72 -6.19 -20.15
CA THR A 557 -38.85 -5.53 -19.46
C THR A 557 -40.04 -6.47 -19.28
N HIS A 558 -40.79 -6.29 -18.19
CA HIS A 558 -42.11 -6.90 -17.94
C HIS A 558 -43.28 -5.96 -18.23
N PHE A 559 -42.99 -4.75 -18.70
CA PHE A 559 -44.02 -3.74 -18.95
C PHE A 559 -44.43 -3.77 -20.43
N SER A 560 -45.68 -4.17 -20.68
CA SER A 560 -46.27 -4.15 -22.02
C SER A 560 -46.30 -2.73 -22.60
N ASN A 561 -46.50 -1.72 -21.76
CA ASN A 561 -46.39 -0.30 -22.11
C ASN A 561 -45.12 0.31 -21.47
N HIS A 562 -44.12 0.62 -22.30
CA HIS A 562 -42.87 1.26 -21.86
C HIS A 562 -42.25 2.09 -22.99
N SER A 563 -42.61 3.37 -23.03
CA SER A 563 -42.23 4.34 -24.08
C SER A 563 -40.72 4.38 -24.35
N GLN A 564 -39.90 4.47 -23.29
CA GLN A 564 -38.44 4.56 -23.43
C GLN A 564 -37.80 3.26 -23.91
N TYR A 565 -38.40 2.09 -23.61
CA TYR A 565 -37.97 0.83 -24.21
C TYR A 565 -38.26 0.80 -25.72
N ASP A 566 -39.45 1.24 -26.15
CA ASP A 566 -39.80 1.27 -27.58
C ASP A 566 -38.93 2.27 -28.36
N LEU A 567 -38.68 3.46 -27.81
CA LEU A 567 -37.79 4.47 -28.40
C LEU A 567 -36.34 3.99 -28.49
N ALA A 568 -35.80 3.39 -27.42
CA ALA A 568 -34.45 2.83 -27.44
C ALA A 568 -34.34 1.67 -28.46
N LYS A 569 -35.38 0.83 -28.55
CA LYS A 569 -35.45 -0.26 -29.53
C LYS A 569 -35.43 0.27 -30.96
N GLU A 570 -36.29 1.24 -31.29
CA GLU A 570 -36.33 1.89 -32.60
C GLU A 570 -34.97 2.51 -32.95
N HIS A 571 -34.37 3.24 -32.00
CA HIS A 571 -33.08 3.89 -32.18
C HIS A 571 -31.96 2.89 -32.52
N PHE A 572 -31.74 1.87 -31.69
CA PHE A 572 -30.62 0.95 -31.89
C PHE A 572 -30.87 -0.14 -32.95
N SER A 573 -32.13 -0.54 -33.22
CA SER A 573 -32.44 -1.55 -34.26
C SER A 573 -31.97 -1.14 -35.66
N ASN A 574 -31.80 0.16 -35.91
CA ASN A 574 -31.29 0.70 -37.17
C ASN A 574 -29.75 0.82 -37.22
N THR A 575 -29.03 0.46 -36.14
CA THR A 575 -27.57 0.54 -36.05
C THR A 575 -26.91 -0.84 -36.17
N THR A 576 -25.75 -0.93 -36.83
CA THR A 576 -24.99 -2.19 -36.95
C THR A 576 -24.64 -2.79 -35.58
N LYS A 577 -24.17 -1.94 -34.65
CA LYS A 577 -23.85 -2.35 -33.27
C LYS A 577 -25.09 -2.88 -32.55
N GLY A 578 -26.24 -2.20 -32.69
CA GLY A 578 -27.50 -2.61 -32.09
C GLY A 578 -28.00 -3.96 -32.59
N GLN A 579 -28.01 -4.17 -33.91
CA GLN A 579 -28.40 -5.45 -34.52
C GLN A 579 -27.50 -6.61 -34.08
N LYS A 580 -26.18 -6.38 -34.01
CA LYS A 580 -25.21 -7.36 -33.55
C LYS A 580 -25.38 -7.68 -32.07
N TYR A 581 -25.20 -6.70 -31.20
CA TYR A 581 -25.02 -6.93 -29.77
C TYR A 581 -26.33 -6.99 -28.98
N LEU A 582 -27.37 -6.26 -29.36
CA LEU A 582 -28.59 -6.15 -28.55
C LEU A 582 -29.63 -7.21 -28.92
N LYS A 583 -30.37 -7.67 -27.91
CA LYS A 583 -31.50 -8.59 -28.03
C LYS A 583 -32.63 -8.06 -27.14
N TRP A 584 -33.79 -7.83 -27.73
CA TRP A 584 -34.92 -7.13 -27.09
C TRP A 584 -35.95 -8.13 -26.59
N VAL A 585 -36.26 -8.12 -25.30
CA VAL A 585 -37.21 -9.03 -24.64
C VAL A 585 -38.21 -8.23 -23.82
N ARG A 586 -39.50 -8.39 -24.18
CA ARG A 586 -40.64 -7.84 -23.45
C ARG A 586 -41.55 -9.01 -23.08
N GLU A 587 -41.78 -9.21 -21.79
CA GLU A 587 -42.91 -9.99 -21.29
C GLU A 587 -44.13 -9.10 -21.09
N ASP A 588 -45.32 -9.70 -21.12
CA ASP A 588 -46.56 -8.99 -20.84
C ASP A 588 -46.78 -8.79 -19.34
N GLY A 589 -47.21 -7.58 -18.98
CA GLY A 589 -47.46 -7.19 -17.60
C GLY A 589 -47.46 -5.67 -17.36
N ASP A 590 -47.88 -5.31 -16.16
CA ASP A 590 -47.96 -3.94 -15.62
C ASP A 590 -47.60 -3.85 -14.12
N GLY A 591 -47.44 -5.00 -13.45
CA GLY A 591 -47.23 -5.10 -12.00
C GLY A 591 -45.84 -4.64 -11.56
N TRP A 592 -45.77 -3.90 -10.45
CA TRP A 592 -44.51 -3.36 -9.91
C TRP A 592 -43.80 -4.35 -8.98
N ASN A 593 -43.39 -5.50 -9.50
CA ASN A 593 -42.71 -6.54 -8.73
C ASN A 593 -41.25 -6.75 -9.20
N GLN A 594 -40.36 -5.82 -8.82
CA GLN A 594 -38.93 -5.84 -9.16
C GLN A 594 -38.27 -7.21 -8.88
N ARG A 595 -38.62 -7.84 -7.76
CA ARG A 595 -38.13 -9.16 -7.34
C ARG A 595 -38.48 -10.26 -8.36
N LEU A 596 -39.76 -10.35 -8.73
CA LEU A 596 -40.22 -11.28 -9.77
C LEU A 596 -39.57 -10.98 -11.12
N HIS A 597 -39.39 -9.70 -11.43
CA HIS A 597 -38.83 -9.24 -12.71
C HIS A 597 -37.36 -9.63 -12.87
N VAL A 598 -36.52 -9.36 -11.86
CA VAL A 598 -35.12 -9.77 -11.86
C VAL A 598 -35.00 -11.29 -11.81
N SER A 599 -35.86 -11.98 -11.04
CA SER A 599 -35.92 -13.45 -11.01
C SER A 599 -36.13 -14.04 -12.40
N LYS A 600 -37.19 -13.61 -13.11
CA LYS A 600 -37.52 -14.12 -14.45
C LYS A 600 -36.47 -13.76 -15.49
N ALA A 601 -35.90 -12.55 -15.43
CA ALA A 601 -34.83 -12.15 -16.33
C ALA A 601 -33.59 -13.06 -16.22
N LEU A 602 -33.16 -13.36 -14.98
CA LEU A 602 -32.03 -14.26 -14.72
C LEU A 602 -32.33 -15.71 -15.14
N ASP A 603 -33.53 -16.21 -14.86
CA ASP A 603 -33.98 -17.53 -15.30
C ASP A 603 -33.93 -17.63 -16.83
N PHE A 604 -34.59 -16.70 -17.52
CA PHE A 604 -34.64 -16.64 -18.99
C PHE A 604 -33.25 -16.63 -19.64
N VAL A 605 -32.30 -15.82 -19.14
CA VAL A 605 -30.97 -15.79 -19.76
C VAL A 605 -30.12 -17.03 -19.43
N THR A 606 -30.26 -17.61 -18.23
CA THR A 606 -29.50 -18.81 -17.82
C THR A 606 -30.03 -20.10 -18.44
N GLU A 607 -31.29 -20.13 -18.89
CA GLU A 607 -31.84 -21.20 -19.72
C GLU A 607 -31.45 -21.03 -21.20
N LYS A 608 -31.49 -19.80 -21.73
CA LYS A 608 -31.39 -19.54 -23.17
C LYS A 608 -29.96 -19.40 -23.70
N TYR A 609 -29.00 -18.98 -22.87
CA TYR A 609 -27.65 -18.64 -23.32
C TYR A 609 -26.58 -19.31 -22.46
N GLN A 610 -25.63 -20.01 -23.10
CA GLN A 610 -24.41 -20.45 -22.43
C GLN A 610 -23.41 -19.28 -22.38
N SER A 611 -23.24 -18.70 -21.20
CA SER A 611 -22.35 -17.55 -20.95
C SER A 611 -21.46 -17.81 -19.75
N THR A 612 -20.22 -17.32 -19.75
CA THR A 612 -19.34 -17.39 -18.57
C THR A 612 -19.82 -16.48 -17.44
N TYR A 613 -20.35 -15.30 -17.78
CA TYR A 613 -21.02 -14.41 -16.84
C TYR A 613 -22.37 -13.91 -17.36
N PHE A 614 -23.30 -13.77 -16.42
CA PHE A 614 -24.54 -13.01 -16.58
C PHE A 614 -24.41 -11.71 -15.78
N ALA A 615 -24.35 -10.59 -16.48
CA ALA A 615 -24.04 -9.29 -15.89
C ALA A 615 -25.33 -8.47 -15.72
N LEU A 616 -25.85 -8.39 -14.50
CA LEU A 616 -27.07 -7.66 -14.19
C LEU A 616 -26.81 -6.15 -14.13
N MET A 617 -27.57 -5.39 -14.92
CA MET A 617 -27.46 -3.95 -15.07
C MET A 617 -28.83 -3.28 -14.90
N GLU A 618 -28.85 -2.14 -14.22
CA GLU A 618 -29.99 -1.24 -14.18
C GLU A 618 -29.91 -0.22 -15.34
N ASP A 619 -31.06 0.29 -15.80
CA ASP A 619 -31.15 1.17 -16.98
C ASP A 619 -30.61 2.60 -16.77
N ASP A 620 -30.16 2.95 -15.57
CA ASP A 620 -29.60 4.25 -15.18
C ASP A 620 -28.17 4.16 -14.61
N PHE A 621 -27.41 3.14 -15.05
CA PHE A 621 -25.98 2.94 -14.73
C PHE A 621 -25.10 2.82 -15.98
N PRO A 622 -24.86 3.94 -16.69
CA PRO A 622 -23.84 4.00 -17.74
C PRO A 622 -22.43 3.70 -17.23
N VAL A 623 -21.60 3.12 -18.10
CA VAL A 623 -20.14 3.00 -17.89
C VAL A 623 -19.50 4.39 -17.97
N CYS A 624 -18.47 4.62 -17.18
CA CYS A 624 -17.81 5.93 -17.07
C CYS A 624 -17.03 6.36 -18.32
N GLY A 625 -16.51 5.41 -19.09
CA GLY A 625 -15.74 5.63 -20.30
C GLY A 625 -14.92 4.40 -20.70
N ALA A 626 -14.07 4.56 -21.71
CA ALA A 626 -13.22 3.47 -22.22
C ALA A 626 -12.17 2.99 -21.22
N HIS A 627 -11.69 3.87 -20.34
CA HIS A 627 -10.74 3.49 -19.30
C HIS A 627 -11.38 2.54 -18.29
N GLU A 628 -12.56 2.91 -17.76
CA GLU A 628 -13.29 2.09 -16.81
C GLU A 628 -13.87 0.82 -17.45
N TRP A 629 -14.21 0.85 -18.75
CA TRP A 629 -14.53 -0.37 -19.49
C TRP A 629 -13.35 -1.36 -19.53
N HIS A 630 -12.14 -0.88 -19.83
CA HIS A 630 -10.94 -1.73 -19.77
C HIS A 630 -10.66 -2.21 -18.34
N ASP A 631 -11.03 -1.46 -17.30
CA ASP A 631 -10.94 -1.95 -15.92
C ASP A 631 -11.96 -3.04 -15.59
N ILE A 632 -13.17 -3.01 -16.17
CA ILE A 632 -14.10 -4.16 -16.10
C ILE A 632 -13.44 -5.40 -16.71
N GLU A 633 -12.85 -5.27 -17.91
CA GLU A 633 -12.11 -6.35 -18.58
C GLU A 633 -10.93 -6.85 -17.72
N ASN A 634 -10.14 -5.94 -17.16
CA ASN A 634 -8.99 -6.25 -16.29
C ASN A 634 -9.41 -6.97 -15.01
N VAL A 635 -10.49 -6.54 -14.35
CA VAL A 635 -10.98 -7.14 -13.09
C VAL A 635 -11.55 -8.54 -13.36
N ILE A 636 -12.32 -8.73 -14.43
CA ILE A 636 -12.81 -10.06 -14.83
C ILE A 636 -11.65 -11.02 -15.13
N TYR A 637 -10.67 -10.60 -15.93
CA TYR A 637 -9.50 -11.43 -16.22
C TYR A 637 -8.72 -11.81 -14.97
N LYS A 638 -8.49 -10.86 -14.05
CA LYS A 638 -7.85 -11.14 -12.75
C LYS A 638 -8.70 -12.06 -11.88
N ALA A 639 -10.03 -11.95 -11.91
CA ALA A 639 -10.95 -12.83 -11.19
C ALA A 639 -10.79 -14.28 -11.65
N GLU A 640 -10.88 -14.56 -12.96
CA GLU A 640 -10.69 -15.91 -13.49
C GLU A 640 -9.28 -16.46 -13.23
N LYS A 641 -8.25 -15.63 -13.41
CA LYS A 641 -6.85 -16.07 -13.32
C LYS A 641 -6.40 -16.35 -11.89
N ASN A 642 -6.83 -15.53 -10.93
CA ASN A 642 -6.35 -15.57 -9.55
C ASN A 642 -7.34 -16.25 -8.59
N VAL A 643 -8.63 -16.29 -8.95
CA VAL A 643 -9.73 -16.79 -8.12
C VAL A 643 -10.71 -17.60 -8.99
N PRO A 644 -10.30 -18.67 -9.70
CA PRO A 644 -11.14 -19.34 -10.71
C PRO A 644 -12.50 -19.85 -10.18
N ASN A 645 -12.61 -20.08 -8.87
CA ASN A 645 -13.84 -20.53 -8.20
C ASN A 645 -14.67 -19.37 -7.61
N HIS A 646 -14.44 -18.12 -7.99
CA HIS A 646 -15.23 -16.98 -7.52
C HIS A 646 -16.68 -17.09 -7.98
N CYS A 647 -17.65 -16.78 -7.10
CA CYS A 647 -19.06 -16.82 -7.46
C CYS A 647 -19.52 -15.66 -8.35
N GLY A 648 -18.80 -14.53 -8.33
CA GLY A 648 -19.07 -13.40 -9.22
C GLY A 648 -18.13 -12.21 -8.99
N VAL A 649 -18.29 -11.19 -9.83
CA VAL A 649 -17.55 -9.93 -9.79
C VAL A 649 -18.54 -8.77 -9.64
N PHE A 650 -18.24 -7.79 -8.79
CA PHE A 650 -19.06 -6.59 -8.60
C PHE A 650 -18.22 -5.33 -8.82
N VAL A 651 -18.59 -4.54 -9.83
CA VAL A 651 -17.85 -3.33 -10.27
C VAL A 651 -18.66 -2.02 -10.15
N GLY A 652 -19.91 -2.15 -9.71
CA GLY A 652 -20.90 -1.08 -9.64
C GLY A 652 -21.40 -0.86 -8.22
N THR A 653 -22.70 -0.61 -8.09
CA THR A 653 -23.38 -0.40 -6.80
C THR A 653 -24.87 -0.70 -6.96
N GLY A 654 -25.58 -0.94 -5.86
CA GLY A 654 -26.98 -1.36 -5.91
C GLY A 654 -27.15 -2.71 -6.62
N GLY A 655 -28.11 -2.81 -7.54
CA GLY A 655 -28.35 -4.00 -8.36
C GLY A 655 -27.58 -4.01 -9.69
N SER A 656 -26.78 -2.98 -9.98
CA SER A 656 -26.09 -2.82 -11.26
C SER A 656 -24.58 -3.10 -11.16
N GLY A 657 -24.00 -3.71 -12.20
CA GLY A 657 -22.58 -4.07 -12.22
C GLY A 657 -22.26 -5.42 -11.58
N LEU A 658 -23.26 -6.28 -11.42
CA LEU A 658 -23.16 -7.61 -10.80
C LEU A 658 -22.95 -8.70 -11.87
N PHE A 659 -21.73 -9.18 -12.02
CA PHE A 659 -21.35 -10.26 -12.95
C PHE A 659 -21.42 -11.60 -12.22
N LEU A 660 -22.49 -12.35 -12.43
CA LEU A 660 -22.78 -13.61 -11.76
C LEU A 660 -22.28 -14.80 -12.61
N LYS A 661 -21.65 -15.79 -11.97
CA LYS A 661 -21.42 -17.10 -12.61
C LYS A 661 -22.76 -17.83 -12.88
N PRO A 662 -22.82 -18.79 -13.83
CA PRO A 662 -24.09 -19.38 -14.27
C PRO A 662 -24.93 -20.02 -13.17
N ASP A 663 -24.30 -20.82 -12.31
CA ASP A 663 -25.01 -21.49 -11.21
C ASP A 663 -25.48 -20.49 -10.14
N LEU A 664 -24.71 -19.43 -9.89
CA LEU A 664 -25.12 -18.36 -8.99
C LEU A 664 -26.29 -17.56 -9.56
N ALA A 665 -26.29 -17.24 -10.86
CA ALA A 665 -27.40 -16.53 -11.50
C ALA A 665 -28.73 -17.33 -11.39
N ARG A 666 -28.67 -18.65 -11.58
CA ARG A 666 -29.81 -19.57 -11.42
C ARG A 666 -30.20 -19.81 -9.96
N LEU A 667 -29.26 -19.71 -9.02
CA LEU A 667 -29.58 -19.73 -7.59
C LEU A 667 -30.25 -18.42 -7.17
N ALA A 668 -29.70 -17.28 -7.60
CA ALA A 668 -30.20 -15.95 -7.32
C ALA A 668 -31.64 -15.75 -7.80
N SER A 669 -32.03 -16.25 -8.99
CA SER A 669 -33.44 -16.21 -9.44
C SER A 669 -34.38 -16.82 -8.40
N LYS A 670 -34.04 -17.99 -7.86
CA LYS A 670 -34.82 -18.70 -6.83
C LYS A 670 -34.81 -17.98 -5.49
N LEU A 671 -33.64 -17.56 -5.01
CA LEU A 671 -33.50 -16.88 -3.71
C LEU A 671 -34.22 -15.52 -3.69
N LEU A 672 -34.30 -14.83 -4.82
CA LEU A 672 -35.13 -13.65 -4.98
C LEU A 672 -36.59 -13.96 -4.64
N LEU A 673 -37.17 -15.08 -5.09
CA LEU A 673 -38.56 -15.44 -4.74
C LEU A 673 -38.71 -15.93 -3.29
N THR A 674 -37.64 -16.40 -2.65
CA THR A 674 -37.66 -16.92 -1.27
C THR A 674 -37.55 -15.81 -0.21
N TYR A 675 -36.58 -14.90 -0.33
CA TYR A 675 -36.26 -13.91 0.71
C TYR A 675 -37.07 -12.61 0.56
N VAL A 676 -38.40 -12.70 0.76
CA VAL A 676 -39.34 -11.60 0.46
C VAL A 676 -39.10 -10.29 1.24
N ASP A 677 -38.53 -10.34 2.44
CA ASP A 677 -38.33 -9.19 3.33
C ASP A 677 -37.04 -8.37 3.06
N MET A 678 -36.21 -8.81 2.12
CA MET A 678 -34.90 -8.20 1.83
C MET A 678 -34.86 -7.62 0.41
N PRO A 679 -34.33 -6.41 0.15
CA PRO A 679 -34.25 -5.84 -1.19
C PRO A 679 -33.54 -6.77 -2.20
N PRO A 680 -33.97 -6.83 -3.48
CA PRO A 680 -33.43 -7.75 -4.49
C PRO A 680 -31.90 -7.71 -4.65
N ASP A 681 -31.34 -6.50 -4.71
CA ASP A 681 -29.90 -6.24 -4.79
C ASP A 681 -29.15 -6.80 -3.59
N ILE A 682 -29.67 -6.57 -2.37
CA ILE A 682 -29.05 -7.03 -1.13
C ILE A 682 -29.05 -8.57 -1.03
N ILE A 683 -30.06 -9.26 -1.58
CA ILE A 683 -30.07 -10.74 -1.62
C ILE A 683 -28.94 -11.26 -2.50
N ILE A 684 -28.77 -10.70 -3.70
CA ILE A 684 -27.71 -11.10 -4.63
C ILE A 684 -26.33 -10.79 -4.03
N GLN A 685 -26.16 -9.61 -3.44
CA GLN A 685 -24.92 -9.22 -2.76
C GLN A 685 -24.59 -10.14 -1.56
N LYS A 686 -25.57 -10.48 -0.71
CA LYS A 686 -25.37 -11.43 0.40
C LYS A 686 -25.05 -12.84 -0.08
N CYS A 687 -25.70 -13.28 -1.16
CA CYS A 687 -25.38 -14.57 -1.77
C CYS A 687 -23.93 -14.58 -2.31
N LEU A 688 -23.50 -13.52 -3.00
CA LEU A 688 -22.12 -13.34 -3.45
C LEU A 688 -21.09 -13.35 -2.31
N MET A 689 -21.41 -12.78 -1.15
CA MET A 689 -20.56 -12.79 0.05
C MET A 689 -20.58 -14.13 0.81
N GLY A 690 -21.52 -15.03 0.50
CA GLY A 690 -21.74 -16.28 1.23
C GLY A 690 -22.49 -16.12 2.57
N ASP A 691 -23.17 -14.99 2.79
CA ASP A 691 -23.94 -14.70 4.02
C ASP A 691 -25.28 -15.48 4.09
N LEU A 692 -25.76 -16.01 2.96
CA LEU A 692 -26.96 -16.86 2.89
C LEU A 692 -26.52 -18.33 2.92
N MET A 693 -27.28 -19.19 3.61
CA MET A 693 -26.91 -20.60 3.82
C MET A 693 -26.77 -21.36 2.48
N GLU A 694 -27.64 -21.05 1.53
CA GLU A 694 -27.65 -21.63 0.18
C GLU A 694 -26.44 -21.21 -0.66
N CYS A 695 -25.75 -20.13 -0.26
CA CYS A 695 -24.62 -19.57 -0.97
C CYS A 695 -23.30 -19.70 -0.20
N SER A 696 -23.22 -20.56 0.83
CA SER A 696 -22.03 -20.67 1.69
C SER A 696 -20.74 -21.02 0.92
N SER A 697 -20.85 -21.65 -0.25
CA SER A 697 -19.74 -21.92 -1.17
C SER A 697 -19.10 -20.65 -1.76
N CYS A 698 -19.77 -19.50 -1.65
CA CYS A 698 -19.30 -18.20 -2.14
C CYS A 698 -18.55 -17.37 -1.09
N SER A 699 -18.43 -17.89 0.14
CA SER A 699 -17.72 -17.20 1.22
C SER A 699 -16.27 -16.87 0.82
N ASP A 700 -15.83 -15.65 1.12
CA ASP A 700 -14.53 -15.08 0.76
C ASP A 700 -14.19 -15.14 -0.76
N SER A 701 -15.18 -15.35 -1.65
CA SER A 701 -14.99 -15.54 -3.08
C SER A 701 -15.35 -14.33 -3.96
N LEU A 702 -16.14 -13.38 -3.46
CA LEU A 702 -16.56 -12.20 -4.21
C LEU A 702 -15.36 -11.33 -4.61
N VAL A 703 -15.25 -11.05 -5.90
CA VAL A 703 -14.26 -10.12 -6.45
C VAL A 703 -14.90 -8.76 -6.71
N THR A 704 -14.17 -7.66 -6.47
CA THR A 704 -14.59 -6.30 -6.83
C THR A 704 -13.49 -5.50 -7.51
N SER A 705 -13.90 -4.48 -8.25
CA SER A 705 -13.02 -3.36 -8.58
C SER A 705 -12.64 -2.56 -7.32
N LYS A 706 -11.56 -1.76 -7.39
CA LYS A 706 -11.24 -0.77 -6.35
C LYS A 706 -12.29 0.35 -6.28
N THR A 707 -12.76 0.77 -7.44
CA THR A 707 -13.61 1.95 -7.67
C THR A 707 -14.86 1.59 -8.45
N LEU A 708 -15.89 2.44 -8.38
CA LEU A 708 -17.08 2.36 -9.23
C LEU A 708 -16.67 2.65 -10.67
N LEU A 709 -16.92 1.67 -11.55
CA LEU A 709 -16.64 1.74 -12.99
C LEU A 709 -17.86 2.20 -13.81
N MET A 710 -18.94 2.53 -13.10
CA MET A 710 -20.22 3.05 -13.60
C MET A 710 -20.76 4.09 -12.62
N TYR A 711 -21.66 4.97 -13.09
CA TYR A 711 -22.23 6.04 -12.28
C TYR A 711 -23.76 6.08 -12.38
N HIS A 712 -24.40 6.52 -11.29
CA HIS A 712 -25.86 6.58 -11.22
C HIS A 712 -26.41 7.88 -11.84
N ILE A 713 -27.26 7.77 -12.88
CA ILE A 713 -27.93 8.92 -13.51
C ILE A 713 -29.39 9.11 -13.07
N GLY A 714 -29.98 8.14 -12.37
CA GLY A 714 -31.38 8.16 -11.89
C GLY A 714 -31.59 8.72 -10.48
N TYR A 715 -30.64 9.50 -9.95
CA TYR A 715 -30.65 9.98 -8.56
C TYR A 715 -31.96 10.69 -8.13
N ASN A 716 -32.62 11.38 -9.06
CA ASN A 716 -33.87 12.14 -8.83
C ASN A 716 -35.15 11.37 -9.23
N THR A 717 -35.03 10.11 -9.65
CA THR A 717 -36.09 9.31 -10.28
C THR A 717 -36.02 7.85 -9.83
N SER A 718 -35.64 7.64 -8.56
CA SER A 718 -35.67 6.35 -7.89
C SER A 718 -37.07 5.72 -7.99
N THR A 719 -37.11 4.42 -8.23
CA THR A 719 -38.33 3.61 -8.20
C THR A 719 -38.85 3.39 -6.77
N SER A 720 -38.03 3.68 -5.75
CA SER A 720 -38.41 3.69 -4.33
C SER A 720 -38.78 5.10 -3.87
N ALA A 721 -39.99 5.27 -3.34
CA ALA A 721 -40.48 6.57 -2.87
C ALA A 721 -39.67 7.17 -1.69
N ASP A 722 -39.02 6.31 -0.90
CA ASP A 722 -38.34 6.68 0.34
C ASP A 722 -36.83 6.95 0.17
N ARG A 723 -36.28 6.74 -1.04
CA ARG A 723 -34.85 6.91 -1.34
C ARG A 723 -34.60 8.01 -2.36
N VAL A 724 -34.10 9.14 -1.88
CA VAL A 724 -33.56 10.21 -2.72
C VAL A 724 -32.04 10.16 -2.63
N TYR A 725 -31.38 9.80 -3.73
CA TYR A 725 -29.93 9.91 -3.86
C TYR A 725 -29.57 11.33 -4.31
N ARG A 726 -28.39 11.80 -3.90
CA ARG A 726 -27.87 13.09 -4.38
C ARG A 726 -27.19 12.90 -5.74
N LYS A 727 -27.15 13.97 -6.53
CA LYS A 727 -26.51 13.97 -7.85
C LYS A 727 -25.01 13.63 -7.80
N ASP A 728 -24.36 13.92 -6.68
CA ASP A 728 -22.94 13.68 -6.42
C ASP A 728 -22.64 12.31 -5.81
N GLU A 729 -23.65 11.53 -5.41
CA GLU A 729 -23.45 10.18 -4.87
C GLU A 729 -23.25 9.13 -5.98
N PHE A 730 -22.49 8.07 -5.69
CA PHE A 730 -22.28 6.92 -6.59
C PHE A 730 -21.77 7.30 -8.00
N GLN A 731 -20.79 8.20 -8.06
CA GLN A 731 -20.18 8.64 -9.31
C GLN A 731 -18.91 7.82 -9.66
N CYS A 732 -18.43 7.96 -10.89
CA CYS A 732 -17.20 7.35 -11.38
C CYS A 732 -16.01 7.58 -10.46
N GLY A 733 -15.15 6.58 -10.30
CA GLY A 733 -13.93 6.69 -9.50
C GLY A 733 -14.15 6.77 -7.98
N TRP A 734 -15.40 6.80 -7.50
CA TRP A 734 -15.70 6.57 -6.08
C TRP A 734 -15.22 5.18 -5.66
N ARG A 735 -14.84 5.00 -4.40
CA ARG A 735 -14.46 3.67 -3.90
C ARG A 735 -15.66 2.71 -3.91
N HIS A 736 -15.44 1.49 -4.38
CA HIS A 736 -16.47 0.46 -4.37
C HIS A 736 -16.93 0.17 -2.91
N PRO A 737 -18.25 0.04 -2.60
CA PRO A 737 -18.73 -0.06 -1.22
C PRO A 737 -18.17 -1.22 -0.41
N PHE A 738 -17.88 -2.35 -1.06
CA PHE A 738 -17.26 -3.52 -0.42
C PHE A 738 -15.72 -3.51 -0.43
N ASN A 739 -15.08 -2.51 -1.04
CA ASN A 739 -13.63 -2.41 -1.05
C ASN A 739 -13.11 -2.40 0.41
N GLY A 740 -12.14 -3.27 0.69
CA GLY A 740 -11.55 -3.42 2.02
C GLY A 740 -12.41 -4.18 3.02
N ASN A 741 -13.58 -4.71 2.63
CA ASN A 741 -14.17 -5.82 3.36
C ASN A 741 -13.19 -7.01 3.27
N PRO A 742 -12.71 -7.57 4.39
CA PRO A 742 -11.76 -8.69 4.37
C PRO A 742 -12.32 -10.01 3.81
N SER A 743 -13.63 -10.11 3.57
CA SER A 743 -14.28 -11.22 2.83
C SER A 743 -14.43 -10.96 1.33
N VAL A 744 -13.77 -9.93 0.81
CA VAL A 744 -13.92 -9.49 -0.58
C VAL A 744 -12.55 -9.22 -1.18
N ILE A 745 -12.32 -9.80 -2.36
CA ILE A 745 -11.07 -9.70 -3.10
C ILE A 745 -11.15 -8.47 -4.01
N THR A 746 -10.19 -7.54 -3.93
CA THR A 746 -10.22 -6.28 -4.68
C THR A 746 -9.04 -6.18 -5.65
N PHE A 747 -9.28 -5.85 -6.93
CA PHE A 747 -8.27 -5.88 -8.01
C PHE A 747 -7.97 -4.53 -8.70
#